data_AF-A0A1E4FW66-F1
#
_entry.id   AF-A0A1E4FW66-F1
#
_cell.length_a   1.000
_cell.length_b   1.000
_cell.length_c   1.000
_cell.angle_alpha   90.00
_cell.angle_beta   90.00
_cell.angle_gamma   90.00
#
_symmetry.space_group_name_H-M   'P 1'
#
loop_
_entity.id
_entity.type
_entity.pdbx_description
1 polymer ?
#
loop_
_entity_poly.entity_id
_entity_poly.type
_entity_poly.pdbx_seq_one_letter_code
_entity_poly.pdbx_strand_id
1 'polypeptide(L)'
;MSTPLDDDSVSGGDLIEAIHISQLFPIVEALEKNQTNYREDIGLANAYKVDFSGSGQPNEIPVYQAGQQIVFKAANANTGASTLQVVGPLGDLTAVPLTKNGGGALMNGDIQAGQIVIAIYNDEGTGRFDALGVLTGGAGGDGSEFYREDDGSANAYQVDGSGTGSNPLVITSYAPGQVVVFKAANANTGASTLQVVAPGGALTAKSLTKFGNTALEAGDIQANQMVVAIYNDAGSGRFEMIDAPQTLPEPPEPAPPEDGTGFFREDEGSANAYEVNCSGSGDNPNVVSGYSTGLLITFKASNENTGASTLEVMGPSGSLGSKDITKFGGTALEAGDIQADQIVMAVYNDVGGGRFEMMDAPTTIPEGGGGGVSFGAVASQAFRSSDLQIFATTQTDLTWQSYDIDEDMDAYDEWLVSEEDGFYEVSLCLNMDFPVDDTLTVEMFKGDIYGHGNFSLVELDVVAGLQLISLPPMLVELNAGQRIKWMLTSANGDPTVLSGDRRSRCTINQIGGGSGSSSSSSGSASSWLYGDGMDGNEYFNSDQDLWEHKYYHNLHVDYGASLCTNGYKLHVSGTLTCNGVIHNNGTDGSAAVGSTPGDPGYSNDSGQLAWGGHPGGAGGLQDGESVYSIDEQTYFARGGNGGSGSYNGGGSGDGGNSFGNPRFFMSSAAILSGLYDGDAAWTGARNIGGGMGGGGGTGNDDDAAGGGGGSGGSILWIAARTLAGDGDLQAKGGNGGAAGGTDAGGGGGGGGGIIYLLTDATSSPYVHSVDGGSGGAGGGGAGTDGNDGDEGLVVFRGA
;
A
#
# COMPACT_ATOMS: atom_id res chain seq x y z
N MET A 1 -26.31 -6.35 -11.29
CA MET A 1 -26.99 -5.62 -10.20
C MET A 1 -28.03 -6.54 -9.60
N SER A 2 -27.75 -7.09 -8.42
CA SER A 2 -28.75 -7.85 -7.65
C SER A 2 -29.82 -6.88 -7.16
N THR A 3 -31.08 -7.29 -7.26
CA THR A 3 -32.22 -6.56 -6.70
C THR A 3 -32.04 -6.40 -5.18
N PRO A 4 -32.33 -5.23 -4.59
CA PRO A 4 -32.37 -5.06 -3.14
C PRO A 4 -33.26 -6.13 -2.50
N LEU A 5 -32.88 -6.64 -1.34
CA LEU A 5 -33.72 -7.56 -0.57
C LEU A 5 -35.01 -6.85 -0.17
N ASP A 6 -36.16 -7.47 -0.42
CA ASP A 6 -37.44 -6.97 0.08
C ASP A 6 -37.43 -7.02 1.62
N ASP A 7 -37.86 -5.92 2.25
CA ASP A 7 -37.73 -5.56 3.68
C ASP A 7 -38.33 -6.59 4.68
N ASP A 8 -38.97 -7.66 4.19
CA ASP A 8 -39.64 -8.68 5.00
C ASP A 8 -39.17 -10.14 4.70
N SER A 9 -38.14 -10.35 3.88
CA SER A 9 -37.79 -11.70 3.41
C SER A 9 -36.86 -12.49 4.33
N VAL A 10 -36.37 -11.91 5.44
CA VAL A 10 -35.40 -12.57 6.32
C VAL A 10 -36.12 -13.21 7.51
N SER A 11 -36.21 -14.53 7.49
CA SER A 11 -36.79 -15.35 8.54
C SER A 11 -35.74 -15.69 9.60
N GLY A 12 -36.17 -15.96 10.84
CA GLY A 12 -35.29 -16.54 11.85
C GLY A 12 -34.72 -17.89 11.38
N GLY A 13 -33.43 -17.92 11.05
CA GLY A 13 -32.73 -19.12 10.53
C GLY A 13 -32.11 -18.97 9.14
N ASP A 14 -32.30 -17.83 8.46
CA ASP A 14 -31.67 -17.59 7.16
C ASP A 14 -30.16 -17.33 7.31
N LEU A 15 -29.37 -18.02 6.49
CA LEU A 15 -27.91 -17.85 6.39
C LEU A 15 -27.61 -16.60 5.58
N ILE A 16 -27.12 -15.55 6.25
CA ILE A 16 -26.57 -14.37 5.58
C ILE A 16 -25.18 -14.75 5.06
N GLU A 17 -25.07 -15.06 3.78
CA GLU A 17 -23.77 -15.24 3.11
C GLU A 17 -22.93 -13.95 3.20
N ALA A 18 -21.60 -14.08 3.29
CA ALA A 18 -20.68 -12.95 3.42
C ALA A 18 -20.83 -11.90 2.31
N ILE A 19 -21.34 -12.29 1.14
CA ILE A 19 -21.64 -11.38 0.03
C ILE A 19 -22.78 -10.39 0.36
N HIS A 20 -23.73 -10.75 1.21
CA HIS A 20 -24.79 -9.83 1.66
C HIS A 20 -24.25 -8.78 2.65
N ILE A 21 -23.25 -9.13 3.45
CA ILE A 21 -22.56 -8.18 4.34
C ILE A 21 -21.77 -7.17 3.49
N SER A 22 -21.18 -7.61 2.37
CA SER A 22 -20.45 -6.70 1.48
C SER A 22 -21.32 -5.61 0.84
N GLN A 23 -22.64 -5.81 0.75
CA GLN A 23 -23.58 -4.80 0.27
C GLN A 23 -23.85 -3.69 1.29
N LEU A 24 -23.53 -3.93 2.57
CA LEU A 24 -23.69 -2.95 3.64
C LEU A 24 -22.48 -2.03 3.80
N PHE A 25 -21.28 -2.44 3.33
CA PHE A 25 -20.05 -1.64 3.50
C PHE A 25 -20.12 -0.26 2.85
N PRO A 26 -20.63 -0.05 1.63
CA PRO A 26 -20.74 1.29 1.06
C PRO A 26 -21.69 2.20 1.85
N ILE A 27 -22.73 1.62 2.47
CA ILE A 27 -23.70 2.35 3.30
C ILE A 27 -23.05 2.76 4.63
N VAL A 28 -22.33 1.83 5.26
CA VAL A 28 -21.60 2.07 6.52
C VAL A 28 -20.48 3.08 6.31
N GLU A 29 -19.69 2.93 5.24
CA GLU A 29 -18.60 3.85 4.88
C GLU A 29 -19.12 5.26 4.58
N ALA A 30 -20.25 5.39 3.89
CA ALA A 30 -20.86 6.69 3.62
C ALA A 30 -21.43 7.34 4.91
N LEU A 31 -21.96 6.53 5.83
CA LEU A 31 -22.37 6.95 7.18
C LEU A 31 -21.17 7.42 8.01
N GLU A 32 -20.07 6.68 8.02
CA GLU A 32 -18.84 6.99 8.76
C GLU A 32 -18.16 8.27 8.25
N LYS A 33 -18.28 8.58 6.96
CA LYS A 33 -17.73 9.81 6.36
C LYS A 33 -18.61 11.05 6.53
N ASN A 34 -19.79 10.96 7.16
CA ASN A 34 -20.77 12.06 7.28
C ASN A 34 -21.19 12.70 5.93
N GLN A 35 -20.90 12.05 4.80
CA GLN A 35 -21.14 12.59 3.44
C GLN A 35 -22.56 12.32 2.92
N THR A 36 -23.34 11.47 3.59
CA THR A 36 -24.63 10.99 3.09
C THR A 36 -25.73 12.04 3.01
N ASN A 37 -25.62 13.19 3.67
CA ASN A 37 -26.68 14.20 3.65
C ASN A 37 -26.20 15.65 3.46
N TYR A 38 -24.92 15.90 3.17
CA TYR A 38 -24.39 17.25 2.92
C TYR A 38 -24.38 17.61 1.42
N ARG A 39 -24.89 18.80 1.07
CA ARG A 39 -24.78 19.40 -0.28
C ARG A 39 -24.59 20.91 -0.24
N GLU A 40 -24.02 21.48 -1.29
CA GLU A 40 -24.04 22.94 -1.48
C GLU A 40 -25.39 23.37 -2.09
N ASP A 41 -25.89 24.53 -1.65
CA ASP A 41 -27.08 25.15 -2.25
C ASP A 41 -26.77 25.68 -3.66
N ILE A 42 -27.50 25.20 -4.65
CA ILE A 42 -27.46 25.64 -6.05
C ILE A 42 -28.65 26.56 -6.41
N GLY A 43 -29.45 26.94 -5.42
CA GLY A 43 -30.66 27.73 -5.56
C GLY A 43 -30.45 29.25 -5.55
N LEU A 44 -31.54 29.99 -5.34
CA LEU A 44 -31.56 31.44 -5.19
C LEU A 44 -31.93 31.83 -3.75
N ALA A 45 -31.76 33.11 -3.39
CA ALA A 45 -32.23 33.63 -2.11
C ALA A 45 -33.73 33.32 -1.89
N ASN A 46 -34.06 32.73 -0.74
CA ASN A 46 -35.37 32.20 -0.36
C ASN A 46 -35.87 30.97 -1.15
N ALA A 47 -35.10 30.44 -2.10
CA ALA A 47 -35.44 29.27 -2.90
C ALA A 47 -34.22 28.34 -2.96
N TYR A 48 -33.89 27.77 -1.81
CA TYR A 48 -32.74 26.87 -1.63
C TYR A 48 -32.94 25.58 -2.42
N LYS A 49 -31.88 25.08 -3.05
CA LYS A 49 -31.93 23.89 -3.88
C LYS A 49 -30.68 23.05 -3.70
N VAL A 50 -30.82 21.73 -3.51
CA VAL A 50 -29.68 20.81 -3.31
C VAL A 50 -29.80 19.61 -4.24
N ASP A 51 -28.67 19.14 -4.78
CA ASP A 51 -28.64 18.09 -5.80
C ASP A 51 -28.25 16.71 -5.23
N PHE A 52 -29.17 15.76 -5.31
CA PHE A 52 -29.02 14.35 -4.93
C PHE A 52 -29.33 13.43 -6.13
N SER A 53 -29.16 13.90 -7.37
CA SER A 53 -29.50 13.18 -8.60
C SER A 53 -28.34 12.39 -9.23
N GLY A 54 -27.14 12.43 -8.65
CA GLY A 54 -25.94 11.83 -9.22
C GLY A 54 -26.02 10.30 -9.27
N SER A 55 -26.17 9.74 -10.48
CA SER A 55 -26.13 8.29 -10.74
C SER A 55 -24.76 7.74 -10.34
N GLY A 56 -24.68 7.12 -9.17
CA GLY A 56 -23.42 6.62 -8.58
C GLY A 56 -23.13 7.17 -7.19
N GLN A 57 -23.95 8.10 -6.68
CA GLN A 57 -23.93 8.51 -5.29
C GLN A 57 -24.92 7.63 -4.49
N PRO A 58 -24.51 7.00 -3.38
CA PRO A 58 -25.36 6.04 -2.64
C PRO A 58 -26.54 6.67 -1.89
N ASN A 59 -26.75 7.99 -1.99
CA ASN A 59 -27.68 8.76 -1.17
C ASN A 59 -28.74 9.52 -1.99
N GLU A 60 -29.24 8.93 -3.07
CA GLU A 60 -30.32 9.49 -3.87
C GLU A 60 -31.62 9.66 -3.05
N ILE A 61 -32.31 10.80 -3.22
CA ILE A 61 -33.59 11.09 -2.54
C ILE A 61 -34.73 11.12 -3.58
N PRO A 62 -35.44 10.00 -3.80
CA PRO A 62 -36.51 9.94 -4.81
C PRO A 62 -37.84 10.53 -4.32
N VAL A 63 -38.03 10.65 -3.00
CA VAL A 63 -39.23 11.22 -2.36
C VAL A 63 -38.88 11.70 -0.95
N TYR A 64 -39.58 12.72 -0.45
CA TYR A 64 -39.42 13.15 0.94
C TYR A 64 -40.04 12.16 1.91
N GLN A 65 -39.30 11.83 2.98
CA GLN A 65 -39.78 10.98 4.07
C GLN A 65 -39.77 11.75 5.40
N ALA A 66 -40.77 11.52 6.25
CA ALA A 66 -40.83 12.16 7.57
C ALA A 66 -39.56 11.86 8.39
N GLY A 67 -38.96 12.88 8.99
CA GLY A 67 -37.70 12.78 9.71
C GLY A 67 -36.44 12.83 8.83
N GLN A 68 -36.57 12.88 7.50
CA GLN A 68 -35.42 12.95 6.61
C GLN A 68 -34.61 14.22 6.85
N GLN A 69 -33.32 14.06 7.15
CA GLN A 69 -32.39 15.14 7.40
C GLN A 69 -31.62 15.52 6.12
N ILE A 70 -31.53 16.81 5.86
CA ILE A 70 -30.71 17.40 4.80
C ILE A 70 -29.80 18.43 5.44
N VAL A 71 -28.50 18.29 5.22
CA VAL A 71 -27.51 19.29 5.62
C VAL A 71 -27.07 20.03 4.37
N PHE A 72 -27.09 21.36 4.39
CA PHE A 72 -26.62 22.12 3.24
C PHE A 72 -25.90 23.40 3.62
N LYS A 73 -24.96 23.82 2.78
CA LYS A 73 -24.31 25.13 2.89
C LYS A 73 -25.06 26.12 2.00
N ALA A 74 -25.73 27.09 2.62
CA ALA A 74 -26.52 28.10 1.91
C ALA A 74 -25.61 28.98 1.04
N ALA A 75 -25.90 29.11 -0.26
CA ALA A 75 -25.15 30.01 -1.13
C ALA A 75 -25.62 31.46 -0.95
N ASN A 76 -26.87 31.65 -0.51
CA ASN A 76 -27.52 32.94 -0.39
C ASN A 76 -28.13 33.15 1.00
N ALA A 77 -28.04 34.38 1.51
CA ALA A 77 -28.81 34.77 2.69
C ALA A 77 -30.30 34.86 2.35
N ASN A 78 -31.18 34.51 3.29
CA ASN A 78 -32.62 34.66 3.09
C ASN A 78 -33.08 36.09 3.40
N THR A 79 -34.08 36.57 2.66
CA THR A 79 -34.71 37.89 2.85
C THR A 79 -36.17 37.80 3.33
N GLY A 80 -36.69 36.59 3.51
CA GLY A 80 -38.03 36.33 4.03
C GLY A 80 -38.35 34.83 4.08
N ALA A 81 -39.63 34.50 3.91
CA ALA A 81 -40.09 33.12 3.87
C ALA A 81 -39.37 32.36 2.75
N SER A 82 -38.83 31.19 3.06
CA SER A 82 -37.98 30.43 2.16
C SER A 82 -38.57 29.05 1.87
N THR A 83 -38.09 28.43 0.80
CA THR A 83 -38.36 27.02 0.46
C THR A 83 -37.06 26.25 0.29
N LEU A 84 -37.11 24.92 0.47
CA LEU A 84 -36.05 24.00 0.11
C LEU A 84 -36.56 23.01 -0.95
N GLN A 85 -35.78 22.81 -2.01
CA GLN A 85 -36.04 21.85 -3.08
C GLN A 85 -34.87 20.87 -3.17
N VAL A 86 -35.18 19.59 -3.39
CA VAL A 86 -34.19 18.53 -3.62
C VAL A 86 -34.30 18.07 -5.07
N VAL A 87 -33.17 17.94 -5.75
CA VAL A 87 -33.10 17.24 -7.04
C VAL A 87 -32.87 15.77 -6.75
N GLY A 88 -33.90 14.95 -6.97
CA GLY A 88 -33.78 13.50 -6.87
C GLY A 88 -33.32 12.86 -8.18
N PRO A 89 -33.15 11.54 -8.23
CA PRO A 89 -32.72 10.81 -9.43
C PRO A 89 -33.71 10.90 -10.60
N LEU A 90 -34.98 11.20 -10.32
CA LEU A 90 -36.02 11.41 -11.34
C LEU A 90 -36.26 12.90 -11.66
N GLY A 91 -35.38 13.78 -11.17
CA GLY A 91 -35.46 15.23 -11.31
C GLY A 91 -35.92 15.95 -10.04
N ASP A 92 -36.34 17.19 -10.21
CA ASP A 92 -36.76 18.08 -9.13
C ASP A 92 -37.95 17.54 -8.33
N LEU A 93 -37.77 17.36 -7.03
CA LEU A 93 -38.88 17.19 -6.09
C LEU A 93 -39.64 18.52 -5.91
N THR A 94 -40.83 18.45 -5.31
CA THR A 94 -41.65 19.65 -5.08
C THR A 94 -40.99 20.55 -4.04
N ALA A 95 -40.75 21.82 -4.35
CA ALA A 95 -40.24 22.77 -3.36
C ALA A 95 -41.21 22.89 -2.17
N VAL A 96 -40.71 22.70 -0.97
CA VAL A 96 -41.48 22.73 0.28
C VAL A 96 -41.02 23.89 1.17
N PRO A 97 -41.93 24.47 1.99
CA PRO A 97 -41.57 25.55 2.90
C PRO A 97 -40.41 25.15 3.82
N LEU A 98 -39.42 26.03 3.95
CA LEU A 98 -38.35 25.93 4.94
C LEU A 98 -38.68 26.87 6.09
N THR A 99 -38.99 26.32 7.25
CA THR A 99 -39.49 27.01 8.45
C THR A 99 -38.48 26.93 9.59
N LYS A 100 -38.63 27.80 10.59
CA LYS A 100 -38.01 27.60 11.91
C LYS A 100 -38.57 26.34 12.56
N ASN A 101 -37.83 25.76 13.49
CA ASN A 101 -38.37 24.71 14.35
C ASN A 101 -39.70 25.15 14.99
N GLY A 102 -40.76 24.37 14.82
CA GLY A 102 -42.13 24.71 15.23
C GLY A 102 -43.00 25.37 14.16
N GLY A 103 -42.57 25.42 12.89
CA GLY A 103 -43.41 25.78 11.74
C GLY A 103 -43.58 27.27 11.45
N GLY A 104 -42.89 28.16 12.17
CA GLY A 104 -42.86 29.58 11.85
C GLY A 104 -42.05 29.86 10.57
N ALA A 105 -42.55 30.71 9.66
CA ALA A 105 -41.80 31.09 8.46
C ALA A 105 -40.47 31.78 8.82
N LEU A 106 -39.45 31.54 8.00
CA LEU A 106 -38.19 32.28 8.09
C LEU A 106 -38.41 33.78 7.78
N MET A 107 -37.61 34.62 8.42
CA MET A 107 -37.54 36.08 8.33
C MET A 107 -36.17 36.49 7.76
N ASN A 108 -36.06 37.73 7.27
CA ASN A 108 -34.80 38.25 6.73
C ASN A 108 -33.61 38.05 7.69
N GLY A 109 -32.54 37.43 7.18
CA GLY A 109 -31.28 37.22 7.92
C GLY A 109 -31.27 36.01 8.86
N ASP A 110 -32.29 35.17 8.84
CA ASP A 110 -32.32 33.91 9.58
C ASP A 110 -31.26 32.91 9.06
N ILE A 111 -31.08 32.84 7.73
CA ILE A 111 -30.03 32.08 7.04
C ILE A 111 -29.07 33.07 6.39
N GLN A 112 -27.77 32.92 6.64
CA GLN A 112 -26.71 33.70 6.01
C GLN A 112 -26.04 32.93 4.86
N ALA A 113 -25.45 33.65 3.90
CA ALA A 113 -24.62 33.03 2.87
C ALA A 113 -23.40 32.37 3.53
N GLY A 114 -23.09 31.13 3.14
CA GLY A 114 -22.06 30.28 3.71
C GLY A 114 -22.46 29.51 4.97
N GLN A 115 -23.64 29.75 5.54
CA GLN A 115 -24.12 29.03 6.73
C GLN A 115 -24.44 27.57 6.40
N ILE A 116 -23.99 26.65 7.27
CA ILE A 116 -24.45 25.26 7.25
C ILE A 116 -25.80 25.20 7.96
N VAL A 117 -26.82 24.73 7.23
CA VAL A 117 -28.20 24.59 7.70
C VAL A 117 -28.52 23.10 7.76
N ILE A 118 -29.08 22.65 8.89
CA ILE A 118 -29.64 21.31 9.01
C ILE A 118 -31.16 21.45 8.89
N ALA A 119 -31.78 20.76 7.95
CA ALA A 119 -33.21 20.80 7.69
C ALA A 119 -33.80 19.40 7.88
N ILE A 120 -34.87 19.27 8.67
CA ILE A 120 -35.58 17.99 8.85
C ILE A 120 -36.94 18.06 8.18
N TYR A 121 -37.25 17.12 7.31
CA TYR A 121 -38.55 17.04 6.67
C TYR A 121 -39.62 16.60 7.67
N ASN A 122 -40.70 17.38 7.77
CA ASN A 122 -41.87 17.12 8.58
C ASN A 122 -43.08 17.02 7.64
N ASP A 123 -43.77 15.87 7.67
CA ASP A 123 -44.91 15.56 6.81
C ASP A 123 -46.25 16.11 7.34
N GLU A 124 -46.25 16.83 8.46
CA GLU A 124 -47.44 17.51 8.97
C GLU A 124 -48.00 18.53 7.95
N GLY A 125 -49.30 18.42 7.67
CA GLY A 125 -50.01 19.35 6.78
C GLY A 125 -49.67 19.12 5.31
N THR A 126 -49.05 20.11 4.67
CA THR A 126 -48.62 20.03 3.26
C THR A 126 -47.17 19.59 3.09
N GLY A 127 -46.50 19.19 4.18
CA GLY A 127 -45.06 18.98 4.21
C GLY A 127 -44.29 20.30 4.35
N ARG A 128 -43.23 20.29 5.16
CA ARG A 128 -42.27 21.39 5.34
C ARG A 128 -40.92 20.86 5.79
N PHE A 129 -39.86 21.65 5.65
CA PHE A 129 -38.59 21.41 6.33
C PHE A 129 -38.47 22.32 7.55
N ASP A 130 -38.21 21.76 8.72
CA ASP A 130 -37.87 22.51 9.93
C ASP A 130 -36.34 22.68 9.98
N ALA A 131 -35.87 23.92 9.84
CA ALA A 131 -34.46 24.28 9.91
C ALA A 131 -33.98 24.32 11.38
N LEU A 132 -33.04 23.43 11.70
CA LEU A 132 -32.32 23.35 12.96
C LEU A 132 -31.04 24.18 12.87
N GLY A 133 -30.76 24.98 13.91
CA GLY A 133 -29.54 25.79 13.98
C GLY A 133 -29.60 27.13 13.23
N VAL A 134 -30.78 27.62 12.86
CA VAL A 134 -31.00 28.99 12.39
C VAL A 134 -30.75 29.96 13.55
N LEU A 135 -29.50 30.32 13.78
CA LEU A 135 -29.10 31.31 14.76
C LEU A 135 -29.54 32.69 14.27
N THR A 136 -30.66 33.16 14.80
CA THR A 136 -31.10 34.55 14.65
C THR A 136 -30.06 35.51 15.24
N GLY A 137 -29.22 36.08 14.39
CA GLY A 137 -28.48 37.33 14.65
C GLY A 137 -27.05 37.18 15.19
N GLY A 138 -26.08 37.49 14.32
CA GLY A 138 -24.67 37.65 14.70
C GLY A 138 -23.81 37.62 13.45
N ALA A 139 -22.95 38.62 13.25
CA ALA A 139 -22.12 38.77 12.07
C ALA A 139 -20.72 38.20 12.36
N GLY A 140 -20.30 37.17 11.63
CA GLY A 140 -18.88 36.84 11.43
C GLY A 140 -18.01 36.69 12.70
N GLY A 141 -18.56 36.18 13.80
CA GLY A 141 -17.76 35.76 14.95
C GLY A 141 -17.00 34.46 14.66
N ASP A 142 -15.81 34.29 15.24
CA ASP A 142 -14.85 33.20 15.01
C ASP A 142 -15.31 31.77 15.41
N GLY A 143 -16.62 31.54 15.50
CA GLY A 143 -17.22 30.37 16.13
C GLY A 143 -17.47 30.53 17.63
N SER A 144 -16.99 31.60 18.28
CA SER A 144 -17.28 31.91 19.69
C SER A 144 -18.77 32.14 19.98
N GLU A 145 -19.58 32.43 18.94
CA GLU A 145 -21.04 32.58 19.08
C GLU A 145 -21.76 31.23 19.21
N PHE A 146 -21.13 30.12 18.79
CA PHE A 146 -21.73 28.78 18.81
C PHE A 146 -21.67 28.11 20.18
N TYR A 147 -20.78 28.55 21.07
CA TYR A 147 -20.61 27.96 22.39
C TYR A 147 -20.56 29.01 23.50
N ARG A 148 -20.80 28.58 24.73
CA ARG A 148 -20.66 29.41 25.93
C ARG A 148 -19.43 28.96 26.70
N GLU A 149 -18.67 29.88 27.27
CA GLU A 149 -17.68 29.48 28.26
C GLU A 149 -18.38 29.10 29.56
N ASP A 150 -17.86 28.07 30.21
CA ASP A 150 -18.28 27.68 31.55
C ASP A 150 -17.68 28.63 32.59
N ASP A 151 -18.53 29.38 33.28
CA ASP A 151 -18.19 30.25 34.42
C ASP A 151 -18.33 29.53 35.77
N GLY A 152 -18.66 28.24 35.74
CA GLY A 152 -18.90 27.42 36.92
C GLY A 152 -17.65 26.82 37.55
N SER A 153 -17.86 25.76 38.33
CA SER A 153 -16.78 24.96 38.93
C SER A 153 -16.92 23.50 38.52
N ALA A 154 -15.91 22.66 38.79
CA ALA A 154 -16.00 21.22 38.58
C ALA A 154 -17.32 20.64 39.14
N ASN A 155 -18.05 19.91 38.30
CA ASN A 155 -19.39 19.33 38.56
C ASN A 155 -20.57 20.32 38.69
N ALA A 156 -20.34 21.63 38.59
CA ALA A 156 -21.36 22.66 38.65
C ALA A 156 -21.13 23.68 37.53
N TYR A 157 -21.37 23.23 36.31
CA TYR A 157 -21.17 24.02 35.11
C TYR A 157 -22.19 25.15 35.04
N GLN A 158 -21.75 26.34 34.65
CA GLN A 158 -22.61 27.51 34.51
C GLN A 158 -22.32 28.24 33.22
N VAL A 159 -23.35 28.59 32.45
CA VAL A 159 -23.19 29.26 31.17
C VAL A 159 -24.08 30.47 31.05
N ASP A 160 -23.60 31.53 30.41
CA ASP A 160 -24.38 32.75 30.21
C ASP A 160 -25.43 32.60 29.09
N GLY A 161 -26.70 32.70 29.47
CA GLY A 161 -27.86 32.76 28.57
C GLY A 161 -28.62 34.08 28.70
N SER A 162 -28.00 35.12 29.24
CA SER A 162 -28.65 36.41 29.50
C SER A 162 -28.79 37.27 28.25
N GLY A 163 -28.11 36.89 27.16
CA GLY A 163 -27.96 37.73 25.97
C GLY A 163 -27.09 38.97 26.22
N THR A 164 -26.29 38.97 27.29
CA THR A 164 -25.24 39.97 27.53
C THR A 164 -23.87 39.37 27.23
N GLY A 165 -22.86 40.21 26.96
CA GLY A 165 -21.52 39.72 26.58
C GLY A 165 -21.41 39.27 25.12
N SER A 166 -20.50 38.33 24.86
CA SER A 166 -20.16 37.80 23.51
C SER A 166 -21.18 36.80 22.97
N ASN A 167 -22.18 36.38 23.75
CA ASN A 167 -23.22 35.46 23.30
C ASN A 167 -24.59 36.16 23.21
N PRO A 168 -25.13 36.39 21.99
CA PRO A 168 -26.41 37.09 21.81
C PRO A 168 -27.65 36.22 22.14
N LEU A 169 -27.49 34.91 22.39
CA LEU A 169 -28.62 33.98 22.47
C LEU A 169 -29.23 33.91 23.88
N VAL A 170 -30.37 34.60 24.04
CA VAL A 170 -31.13 34.69 25.28
C VAL A 170 -31.89 33.39 25.58
N ILE A 171 -31.72 32.87 26.79
CA ILE A 171 -32.46 31.74 27.36
C ILE A 171 -33.23 32.23 28.60
N THR A 172 -34.55 32.33 28.49
CA THR A 172 -35.41 32.79 29.61
C THR A 172 -35.98 31.64 30.44
N SER A 173 -36.02 30.43 29.90
CA SER A 173 -36.53 29.21 30.54
C SER A 173 -36.03 27.98 29.79
N TYR A 174 -35.98 26.82 30.44
CA TYR A 174 -35.70 25.56 29.76
C TYR A 174 -36.90 25.05 28.98
N ALA A 175 -36.69 24.65 27.73
CA ALA A 175 -37.69 24.00 26.88
C ALA A 175 -37.20 22.63 26.41
N PRO A 176 -38.06 21.60 26.28
CA PRO A 176 -37.67 20.28 25.77
C PRO A 176 -36.99 20.40 24.40
N GLY A 177 -35.89 19.68 24.20
CA GLY A 177 -35.10 19.73 22.96
C GLY A 177 -34.17 20.94 22.86
N GLN A 178 -34.13 21.82 23.87
CA GLN A 178 -33.22 22.96 23.85
C GLN A 178 -31.77 22.51 23.97
N VAL A 179 -30.97 22.85 22.96
CA VAL A 179 -29.54 22.53 22.90
C VAL A 179 -28.72 23.64 23.56
N VAL A 180 -27.76 23.25 24.41
CA VAL A 180 -26.74 24.13 24.98
C VAL A 180 -25.38 23.55 24.63
N VAL A 181 -24.58 24.35 23.91
CA VAL A 181 -23.17 24.04 23.61
C VAL A 181 -22.31 24.92 24.51
N PHE A 182 -21.33 24.32 25.18
CA PHE A 182 -20.41 25.04 26.05
C PHE A 182 -19.00 24.43 26.06
N LYS A 183 -18.00 25.25 26.37
CA LYS A 183 -16.62 24.82 26.61
C LYS A 183 -16.41 24.70 28.11
N ALA A 184 -16.23 23.48 28.61
CA ALA A 184 -16.04 23.22 30.04
C ALA A 184 -14.72 23.85 30.52
N ALA A 185 -14.76 24.67 31.58
CA ALA A 185 -13.53 25.26 32.14
C ALA A 185 -12.79 24.25 33.03
N ASN A 186 -13.52 23.29 33.59
CA ASN A 186 -13.03 22.31 34.54
C ASN A 186 -13.40 20.90 34.07
N ALA A 187 -12.55 19.92 34.37
CA ALA A 187 -12.93 18.51 34.25
C ALA A 187 -13.95 18.15 35.35
N ASN A 188 -14.87 17.22 35.06
CA ASN A 188 -15.75 16.71 36.12
C ASN A 188 -15.02 15.65 36.97
N THR A 189 -15.39 15.58 38.24
CA THR A 189 -14.91 14.57 39.19
C THR A 189 -16.03 13.65 39.69
N GLY A 190 -17.22 13.75 39.09
CA GLY A 190 -18.37 12.91 39.36
C GLY A 190 -19.66 13.48 38.75
N ALA A 191 -20.79 13.21 39.41
CA ALA A 191 -22.10 13.66 38.97
C ALA A 191 -22.14 15.18 38.85
N SER A 192 -22.53 15.66 37.67
CA SER A 192 -22.46 17.09 37.35
C SER A 192 -23.83 17.72 37.13
N THR A 193 -23.87 19.04 37.18
CA THR A 193 -25.03 19.86 36.86
C THR A 193 -24.67 20.95 35.86
N LEU A 194 -25.67 21.42 35.10
CA LEU A 194 -25.57 22.58 34.21
C LEU A 194 -26.62 23.62 34.62
N GLN A 195 -26.19 24.87 34.76
CA GLN A 195 -27.05 26.02 35.07
C GLN A 195 -26.91 27.10 33.99
N VAL A 196 -28.03 27.62 33.51
CA VAL A 196 -28.03 28.75 32.56
C VAL A 196 -28.37 30.05 33.29
N VAL A 197 -27.56 31.09 33.12
CA VAL A 197 -27.83 32.44 33.65
C VAL A 197 -28.75 33.18 32.69
N ALA A 198 -30.03 33.34 33.04
CA ALA A 198 -31.01 34.05 32.21
C ALA A 198 -30.95 35.58 32.47
N PRO A 199 -31.62 36.42 31.65
CA PRO A 199 -31.65 37.87 31.88
C PRO A 199 -32.22 38.27 33.25
N GLY A 200 -33.10 37.42 33.81
CA GLY A 200 -33.71 37.61 35.13
C GLY A 200 -32.93 36.99 36.30
N GLY A 201 -31.70 36.50 36.06
CA GLY A 201 -30.90 35.75 37.01
C GLY A 201 -30.77 34.27 36.65
N ALA A 202 -30.01 33.53 37.45
CA ALA A 202 -29.74 32.12 37.18
C ALA A 202 -31.00 31.24 37.26
N LEU A 203 -31.23 30.43 36.22
CA LEU A 203 -32.26 29.40 36.24
C LEU A 203 -31.88 28.30 37.24
N THR A 204 -32.81 27.41 37.61
CA THR A 204 -32.50 26.27 38.47
C THR A 204 -31.45 25.37 37.82
N ALA A 205 -30.40 24.97 38.54
CA ALA A 205 -29.44 23.99 38.03
C ALA A 205 -30.13 22.65 37.74
N LYS A 206 -29.71 21.98 36.66
CA LYS A 206 -30.26 20.70 36.20
C LYS A 206 -29.14 19.67 36.14
N SER A 207 -29.43 18.41 36.46
CA SER A 207 -28.46 17.33 36.31
C SER A 207 -27.97 17.23 34.87
N LEU A 208 -26.67 16.97 34.68
CA LEU A 208 -26.05 16.69 33.39
C LEU A 208 -25.68 15.20 33.34
N THR A 209 -26.21 14.48 32.35
CA THR A 209 -26.12 13.01 32.23
C THR A 209 -25.54 12.56 30.89
N LYS A 210 -24.96 11.35 30.84
CA LYS A 210 -24.57 10.65 29.59
C LYS A 210 -25.59 9.54 29.26
N PHE A 211 -25.72 9.21 27.98
CA PHE A 211 -26.56 8.11 27.48
C PHE A 211 -27.97 8.05 28.11
N GLY A 212 -28.70 9.17 28.06
CA GLY A 212 -30.02 9.29 28.68
C GLY A 212 -29.97 9.76 30.13
N ASN A 213 -30.13 8.85 31.10
CA ASN A 213 -30.28 9.19 32.52
C ASN A 213 -29.11 8.73 33.42
N THR A 214 -27.97 8.34 32.83
CA THR A 214 -26.79 7.91 33.60
C THR A 214 -26.02 9.13 34.07
N ALA A 215 -25.78 9.23 35.39
CA ALA A 215 -24.96 10.31 35.93
C ALA A 215 -23.53 10.24 35.39
N LEU A 216 -22.90 11.40 35.22
CA LEU A 216 -21.49 11.47 34.83
C LEU A 216 -20.57 10.95 35.95
N GLU A 217 -19.47 10.34 35.55
CA GLU A 217 -18.36 9.82 36.35
C GLU A 217 -17.12 10.68 36.13
N ALA A 218 -16.15 10.63 37.04
CA ALA A 218 -14.94 11.44 36.93
C ALA A 218 -14.23 11.21 35.59
N GLY A 219 -13.93 12.29 34.86
CA GLY A 219 -13.24 12.24 33.57
C GLY A 219 -14.13 12.19 32.33
N ASP A 220 -15.45 12.02 32.48
CA ASP A 220 -16.40 12.07 31.35
C ASP A 220 -16.41 13.42 30.61
N ILE A 221 -16.08 14.51 31.32
CA ILE A 221 -15.85 15.84 30.79
C ILE A 221 -14.43 16.27 31.17
N GLN A 222 -13.60 16.59 30.18
CA GLN A 222 -12.26 17.14 30.36
C GLN A 222 -12.28 18.68 30.38
N ALA A 223 -11.28 19.29 31.00
CA ALA A 223 -11.10 20.74 30.93
C ALA A 223 -10.85 21.17 29.47
N ASN A 224 -11.44 22.29 29.08
CA ASN A 224 -11.48 22.84 27.72
C ASN A 224 -12.25 22.02 26.68
N GLN A 225 -12.94 20.95 27.08
CA GLN A 225 -13.76 20.15 26.17
C GLN A 225 -15.02 20.91 25.74
N MET A 226 -15.36 20.78 24.46
CA MET A 226 -16.66 21.20 23.92
C MET A 226 -17.72 20.16 24.28
N VAL A 227 -18.76 20.61 24.97
CA VAL A 227 -19.88 19.77 25.43
C VAL A 227 -21.16 20.23 24.75
N VAL A 228 -21.86 19.31 24.09
CA VAL A 228 -23.20 19.54 23.53
C VAL A 228 -24.22 18.80 24.39
N ALA A 229 -25.16 19.54 24.98
CA ALA A 229 -26.18 18.98 25.85
C ALA A 229 -27.60 19.39 25.42
N ILE A 230 -28.56 18.46 25.46
CA ILE A 230 -29.98 18.71 25.17
C ILE A 230 -30.77 18.70 26.47
N TYR A 231 -31.63 19.69 26.66
CA TYR A 231 -32.59 19.68 27.75
C TYR A 231 -33.74 18.69 27.48
N ASN A 232 -33.90 17.73 28.39
CA ASN A 232 -34.99 16.76 28.43
C ASN A 232 -35.88 17.06 29.64
N ASP A 233 -37.19 17.21 29.44
CA ASP A 233 -38.15 17.54 30.51
C ASP A 233 -38.67 16.32 31.29
N ALA A 234 -38.25 15.10 30.94
CA ALA A 234 -38.62 13.90 31.67
C ALA A 234 -38.18 13.98 33.16
N GLY A 235 -39.13 13.69 34.06
CA GLY A 235 -38.92 13.74 35.51
C GLY A 235 -38.83 15.18 36.04
N SER A 236 -37.75 15.51 36.74
CA SER A 236 -37.47 16.88 37.22
C SER A 236 -36.84 17.78 36.15
N GLY A 237 -36.67 17.29 34.92
CA GLY A 237 -35.84 17.88 33.88
C GLY A 237 -34.33 17.65 34.10
N ARG A 238 -33.58 17.42 33.02
CA ARG A 238 -32.12 17.21 33.00
C ARG A 238 -31.53 17.66 31.66
N PHE A 239 -30.22 17.81 31.60
CA PHE A 239 -29.47 17.94 30.36
C PHE A 239 -28.78 16.61 30.03
N GLU A 240 -28.86 16.17 28.77
CA GLU A 240 -28.22 14.94 28.28
C GLU A 240 -27.12 15.28 27.28
N MET A 241 -25.90 14.79 27.48
CA MET A 241 -24.79 14.96 26.54
C MET A 241 -25.05 14.15 25.26
N ILE A 242 -24.96 14.80 24.10
CA ILE A 242 -25.07 14.14 22.78
C ILE A 242 -23.74 13.50 22.38
N ASP A 243 -22.63 14.11 22.77
CA ASP A 243 -21.28 13.78 22.29
C ASP A 243 -20.33 13.53 23.46
N ALA A 244 -20.72 12.61 24.35
CA ALA A 244 -19.80 12.16 25.39
C ALA A 244 -18.65 11.43 24.68
N PRO A 245 -17.38 11.90 24.80
CA PRO A 245 -16.25 11.12 24.34
C PRO A 245 -16.40 9.77 25.01
N GLN A 246 -16.50 8.72 24.21
CA GLN A 246 -16.31 7.38 24.71
C GLN A 246 -14.89 7.41 25.27
N THR A 247 -14.75 7.58 26.58
CA THR A 247 -13.60 7.05 27.28
C THR A 247 -13.72 5.55 27.05
N LEU A 248 -13.13 5.08 25.94
CA LEU A 248 -12.77 3.68 25.81
C LEU A 248 -12.18 3.32 27.16
N PRO A 249 -12.78 2.37 27.91
CA PRO A 249 -12.23 1.98 29.20
C PRO A 249 -10.74 1.77 28.98
N GLU A 250 -9.93 2.42 29.81
CA GLU A 250 -8.47 2.28 29.78
C GLU A 250 -8.20 0.80 29.53
N PRO A 251 -7.57 0.44 28.39
CA PRO A 251 -7.42 -0.96 28.04
C PRO A 251 -6.79 -1.63 29.25
N PRO A 252 -7.35 -2.76 29.73
CA PRO A 252 -6.72 -3.49 30.82
C PRO A 252 -5.25 -3.60 30.47
N GLU A 253 -4.39 -3.23 31.43
CA GLU A 253 -2.92 -3.28 31.33
C GLU A 253 -2.54 -4.39 30.35
N PRO A 254 -1.88 -4.05 29.21
CA PRO A 254 -1.78 -4.96 28.09
C PRO A 254 -1.30 -6.30 28.65
N ALA A 255 -2.15 -7.32 28.46
CA ALA A 255 -1.71 -8.68 28.65
C ALA A 255 -0.35 -8.78 27.95
N PRO A 256 0.66 -9.44 28.57
CA PRO A 256 1.96 -9.62 27.95
C PRO A 256 1.71 -9.99 26.48
N PRO A 257 2.40 -9.32 25.52
CA PRO A 257 2.14 -9.49 24.10
C PRO A 257 1.92 -10.97 23.85
N GLU A 258 0.78 -11.33 23.25
CA GLU A 258 0.44 -12.73 22.98
C GLU A 258 1.67 -13.36 22.34
N ASP A 259 2.42 -14.09 23.16
CA ASP A 259 3.57 -14.88 22.75
C ASP A 259 3.02 -15.72 21.61
N GLY A 260 3.63 -15.74 20.43
CA GLY A 260 3.05 -16.19 19.14
C GLY A 260 2.43 -17.62 19.11
N THR A 261 2.36 -18.27 20.27
CA THR A 261 1.54 -19.41 20.68
C THR A 261 0.08 -19.42 20.19
N GLY A 262 -0.53 -18.27 19.85
CA GLY A 262 -1.93 -18.20 19.41
C GLY A 262 -2.25 -19.08 18.18
N PHE A 263 -1.30 -19.21 17.25
CA PHE A 263 -1.42 -20.04 16.04
C PHE A 263 -0.76 -21.41 16.13
N PHE A 264 -0.15 -21.72 17.27
CA PHE A 264 0.68 -22.90 17.47
C PHE A 264 0.01 -23.91 18.43
N ARG A 265 0.18 -25.20 18.15
CA ARG A 265 -0.42 -26.29 18.95
C ARG A 265 0.58 -27.42 19.12
N GLU A 266 0.60 -28.04 20.29
CA GLU A 266 1.30 -29.31 20.45
C GLU A 266 0.37 -30.45 20.02
N ASP A 267 0.92 -31.43 19.31
CA ASP A 267 0.23 -32.67 19.01
C ASP A 267 0.09 -33.54 20.27
N GLU A 268 -1.15 -33.92 20.62
CA GLU A 268 -1.46 -34.81 21.74
C GLU A 268 -1.63 -36.29 21.31
N GLY A 269 -1.50 -36.55 20.01
CA GLY A 269 -1.75 -37.83 19.38
C GLY A 269 -0.60 -38.84 19.48
N SER A 270 -0.52 -39.72 18.50
CA SER A 270 0.51 -40.76 18.38
C SER A 270 1.10 -40.81 16.97
N ALA A 271 2.17 -41.58 16.76
CA ALA A 271 2.76 -41.75 15.43
C ALA A 271 1.69 -42.13 14.39
N ASN A 272 1.59 -41.33 13.32
CA ASN A 272 0.61 -41.39 12.24
C ASN A 272 -0.84 -40.99 12.59
N ALA A 273 -1.14 -40.60 13.82
CA ALA A 273 -2.46 -40.15 14.25
C ALA A 273 -2.30 -38.92 15.15
N TYR A 274 -2.08 -37.78 14.50
CA TYR A 274 -1.85 -36.49 15.14
C TYR A 274 -3.17 -35.90 15.64
N GLU A 275 -3.17 -35.31 16.83
CA GLU A 275 -4.35 -34.68 17.45
C GLU A 275 -4.03 -33.28 17.93
N VAL A 276 -4.87 -32.30 17.57
CA VAL A 276 -4.66 -30.88 17.89
C VAL A 276 -5.90 -30.29 18.54
N ASN A 277 -5.74 -29.69 19.72
CA ASN A 277 -6.85 -29.12 20.48
C ASN A 277 -7.15 -27.64 20.12
N CYS A 278 -8.28 -27.43 19.44
CA CYS A 278 -8.82 -26.13 19.02
C CYS A 278 -10.18 -25.84 19.65
N SER A 279 -10.43 -26.36 20.87
CA SER A 279 -11.72 -26.24 21.56
C SER A 279 -11.99 -24.87 22.19
N GLY A 280 -10.99 -23.98 22.24
CA GLY A 280 -11.09 -22.68 22.90
C GLY A 280 -11.11 -22.76 24.43
N SER A 281 -10.56 -23.84 25.01
CA SER A 281 -10.39 -23.97 26.46
C SER A 281 -8.95 -23.61 26.88
N GLY A 282 -8.79 -22.83 27.95
CA GLY A 282 -7.48 -22.36 28.45
C GLY A 282 -7.03 -21.03 27.84
N ASP A 283 -5.72 -20.83 27.73
CA ASP A 283 -5.07 -19.59 27.22
C ASP A 283 -5.19 -19.42 25.69
N ASN A 284 -6.02 -20.24 25.03
CA ASN A 284 -6.09 -20.30 23.59
C ASN A 284 -7.47 -19.78 23.08
N PRO A 285 -7.52 -18.59 22.46
CA PRO A 285 -8.76 -18.01 21.95
C PRO A 285 -9.23 -18.59 20.61
N ASN A 286 -8.40 -19.36 19.90
CA ASN A 286 -8.68 -19.79 18.53
C ASN A 286 -9.50 -21.10 18.50
N VAL A 287 -10.80 -20.93 18.24
CA VAL A 287 -11.81 -21.98 18.15
C VAL A 287 -12.00 -22.46 16.71
N VAL A 288 -11.87 -23.77 16.48
CA VAL A 288 -12.25 -24.41 15.21
C VAL A 288 -13.51 -25.25 15.44
N SER A 289 -14.65 -24.86 14.88
CA SER A 289 -15.93 -25.55 15.04
C SER A 289 -16.28 -26.52 13.91
N GLY A 290 -15.49 -26.56 12.84
CA GLY A 290 -15.69 -27.44 11.70
C GLY A 290 -14.57 -27.28 10.66
N TYR A 291 -14.45 -28.24 9.75
CA TYR A 291 -13.51 -28.15 8.63
C TYR A 291 -14.10 -27.31 7.48
N SER A 292 -13.34 -26.33 7.02
CA SER A 292 -13.62 -25.55 5.81
C SER A 292 -12.39 -25.52 4.91
N THR A 293 -12.57 -25.54 3.59
CA THR A 293 -11.45 -25.46 2.64
C THR A 293 -10.65 -24.20 2.89
N GLY A 294 -9.33 -24.34 3.01
CA GLY A 294 -8.42 -23.26 3.39
C GLY A 294 -8.15 -23.13 4.89
N LEU A 295 -8.81 -23.93 5.75
CA LEU A 295 -8.48 -23.97 7.19
C LEU A 295 -7.01 -24.40 7.36
N LEU A 296 -6.22 -23.52 7.96
CA LEU A 296 -4.80 -23.74 8.22
C LEU A 296 -4.59 -24.15 9.67
N ILE A 297 -3.88 -25.25 9.90
CA ILE A 297 -3.49 -25.75 11.22
C ILE A 297 -1.98 -25.84 11.27
N THR A 298 -1.37 -25.20 12.27
CA THR A 298 0.06 -25.31 12.56
C THR A 298 0.23 -26.03 13.90
N PHE A 299 1.03 -27.10 13.91
CA PHE A 299 1.26 -27.89 15.11
C PHE A 299 2.68 -28.42 15.20
N LYS A 300 3.18 -28.70 16.41
CA LYS A 300 4.43 -29.43 16.63
C LYS A 300 4.13 -30.91 16.80
N ALA A 301 4.64 -31.72 15.88
CA ALA A 301 4.47 -33.17 15.92
C ALA A 301 5.17 -33.76 17.14
N SER A 302 4.46 -34.53 17.98
CA SER A 302 5.06 -35.19 19.15
C SER A 302 5.80 -36.48 18.78
N ASN A 303 5.48 -37.03 17.62
CA ASN A 303 6.00 -38.30 17.11
C ASN A 303 6.38 -38.20 15.63
N GLU A 304 7.45 -38.90 15.25
CA GLU A 304 7.80 -39.14 13.85
C GLU A 304 6.74 -40.04 13.18
N ASN A 305 6.38 -39.74 11.94
CA ASN A 305 5.49 -40.60 11.18
C ASN A 305 6.24 -41.82 10.63
N THR A 306 5.58 -42.98 10.62
CA THR A 306 6.11 -44.24 10.08
C THR A 306 5.37 -44.70 8.82
N GLY A 307 4.48 -43.86 8.28
CA GLY A 307 3.73 -44.07 7.06
C GLY A 307 2.62 -43.04 6.87
N ALA A 308 1.55 -43.45 6.19
CA ALA A 308 0.37 -42.60 5.97
C ALA A 308 -0.20 -42.14 7.31
N SER A 309 -0.45 -40.84 7.43
CA SER A 309 -0.81 -40.19 8.69
C SER A 309 -2.14 -39.47 8.60
N THR A 310 -2.72 -39.19 9.76
CA THR A 310 -3.98 -38.44 9.91
C THR A 310 -3.84 -37.32 10.94
N LEU A 311 -4.65 -36.27 10.80
CA LEU A 311 -4.81 -35.15 11.73
C LEU A 311 -6.26 -35.08 12.20
N GLU A 312 -6.45 -35.07 13.52
CA GLU A 312 -7.73 -34.85 14.18
C GLU A 312 -7.72 -33.51 14.90
N VAL A 313 -8.67 -32.64 14.54
CA VAL A 313 -8.85 -31.34 15.22
C VAL A 313 -9.98 -31.46 16.23
N MET A 314 -9.70 -31.16 17.50
CA MET A 314 -10.70 -31.14 18.57
C MET A 314 -11.30 -29.75 18.66
N GLY A 315 -12.58 -29.60 18.30
CA GLY A 315 -13.33 -28.35 18.43
C GLY A 315 -14.08 -28.23 19.77
N PRO A 316 -14.87 -27.16 19.97
CA PRO A 316 -15.62 -26.94 21.22
C PRO A 316 -16.62 -28.05 21.56
N SER A 317 -17.09 -28.77 20.55
CA SER A 317 -18.05 -29.89 20.70
C SER A 317 -17.36 -31.26 20.72
N GLY A 318 -16.03 -31.30 20.84
CA GLY A 318 -15.21 -32.51 20.74
C GLY A 318 -14.57 -32.68 19.36
N SER A 319 -14.22 -33.92 19.02
CA SER A 319 -13.60 -34.26 17.73
C SER A 319 -14.44 -33.80 16.53
N LEU A 320 -13.77 -33.18 15.57
CA LEU A 320 -14.34 -32.87 14.24
C LEU A 320 -14.19 -34.05 13.25
N GLY A 321 -13.56 -35.14 13.67
CA GLY A 321 -13.24 -36.33 12.89
C GLY A 321 -11.84 -36.28 12.27
N SER A 322 -11.14 -37.40 12.29
CA SER A 322 -9.78 -37.54 11.72
C SER A 322 -9.77 -37.41 10.18
N LYS A 323 -8.74 -36.76 9.63
CA LYS A 323 -8.52 -36.50 8.20
C LYS A 323 -7.11 -36.88 7.78
N ASP A 324 -6.95 -37.47 6.61
CA ASP A 324 -5.62 -37.83 6.08
C ASP A 324 -4.73 -36.59 5.96
N ILE A 325 -3.46 -36.69 6.35
CA ILE A 325 -2.42 -35.73 6.02
C ILE A 325 -1.68 -36.24 4.80
N THR A 326 -1.51 -35.39 3.79
CA THR A 326 -0.88 -35.72 2.52
C THR A 326 0.17 -34.67 2.16
N LYS A 327 1.11 -35.03 1.28
CA LYS A 327 1.95 -34.05 0.57
C LYS A 327 1.06 -33.19 -0.32
N PHE A 328 1.54 -32.01 -0.70
CA PHE A 328 0.86 -31.17 -1.67
C PHE A 328 0.47 -31.95 -2.93
N GLY A 329 -0.81 -31.92 -3.31
CA GLY A 329 -1.35 -32.70 -4.43
C GLY A 329 -1.95 -34.06 -4.06
N GLY A 330 -2.09 -34.37 -2.77
CA GLY A 330 -2.86 -35.52 -2.27
C GLY A 330 -2.12 -36.85 -2.20
N THR A 331 -0.80 -36.86 -2.33
CA THR A 331 0.01 -38.09 -2.14
C THR A 331 0.13 -38.38 -0.64
N ALA A 332 -0.18 -39.60 -0.20
CA ALA A 332 -0.04 -39.99 1.20
C ALA A 332 1.41 -39.83 1.71
N LEU A 333 1.57 -39.53 3.00
CA LEU A 333 2.88 -39.47 3.63
C LEU A 333 3.55 -40.86 3.71
N GLU A 334 4.87 -40.87 3.62
CA GLU A 334 5.79 -41.99 3.81
C GLU A 334 6.55 -41.81 5.14
N ALA A 335 7.17 -42.89 5.65
CA ALA A 335 7.92 -42.82 6.90
C ALA A 335 9.02 -41.74 6.86
N GLY A 336 9.06 -40.88 7.89
CA GLY A 336 10.05 -39.81 8.03
C GLY A 336 9.71 -38.48 7.34
N ASP A 337 8.53 -38.36 6.71
CA ASP A 337 8.05 -37.08 6.14
C ASP A 337 7.69 -36.03 7.22
N ILE A 338 7.32 -36.49 8.42
CA ILE A 338 7.12 -35.69 9.63
C ILE A 338 8.02 -36.26 10.72
N GLN A 339 8.94 -35.45 11.25
CA GLN A 339 9.81 -35.83 12.37
C GLN A 339 9.20 -35.43 13.72
N ALA A 340 9.59 -36.11 14.80
CA ALA A 340 9.26 -35.66 16.15
C ALA A 340 9.85 -34.26 16.39
N ASP A 341 9.11 -33.44 17.14
CA ASP A 341 9.37 -32.03 17.40
C ASP A 341 9.33 -31.08 16.19
N GLN A 342 8.98 -31.56 14.99
CA GLN A 342 8.83 -30.73 13.80
C GLN A 342 7.57 -29.87 13.86
N ILE A 343 7.69 -28.59 13.48
CA ILE A 343 6.55 -27.71 13.21
C ILE A 343 5.97 -28.06 11.83
N VAL A 344 4.72 -28.51 11.81
CA VAL A 344 3.99 -28.89 10.60
C VAL A 344 2.90 -27.88 10.36
N MET A 345 2.84 -27.35 9.15
CA MET A 345 1.74 -26.50 8.66
C MET A 345 0.94 -27.27 7.61
N ALA A 346 -0.35 -27.44 7.86
CA ALA A 346 -1.23 -28.18 6.97
C ALA A 346 -2.52 -27.39 6.68
N VAL A 347 -2.96 -27.41 5.43
CA VAL A 347 -4.19 -26.75 4.97
C VAL A 347 -5.27 -27.78 4.63
N TYR A 348 -6.50 -27.56 5.11
CA TYR A 348 -7.63 -28.43 4.80
C TYR A 348 -8.13 -28.20 3.37
N ASN A 349 -8.34 -29.28 2.64
CA ASN A 349 -8.85 -29.33 1.27
C ASN A 349 -10.01 -30.33 1.20
N ASP A 350 -11.21 -29.89 0.78
CA ASP A 350 -12.43 -30.71 0.75
C ASP A 350 -12.49 -31.73 -0.40
N VAL A 351 -11.53 -31.72 -1.32
CA VAL A 351 -11.46 -32.66 -2.45
C VAL A 351 -11.34 -34.11 -1.97
N GLY A 352 -12.25 -34.98 -2.46
CA GLY A 352 -12.16 -36.42 -2.25
C GLY A 352 -12.60 -36.93 -0.86
N GLY A 353 -13.34 -36.13 -0.09
CA GLY A 353 -13.79 -36.49 1.27
C GLY A 353 -13.12 -35.69 2.39
N GLY A 354 -12.27 -34.72 2.03
CA GLY A 354 -11.52 -33.89 2.96
C GLY A 354 -10.19 -34.51 3.34
N ARG A 355 -9.11 -33.75 3.20
CA ARG A 355 -7.76 -34.09 3.68
C ARG A 355 -7.01 -32.82 4.07
N PHE A 356 -5.95 -32.97 4.84
CA PHE A 356 -4.96 -31.92 5.06
C PHE A 356 -3.78 -32.10 4.09
N GLU A 357 -3.31 -31.00 3.51
CA GLU A 357 -2.12 -30.96 2.63
C GLU A 357 -1.00 -30.20 3.36
N MET A 358 0.16 -30.84 3.55
CA MET A 358 1.34 -30.19 4.12
C MET A 358 1.85 -29.11 3.17
N MET A 359 2.07 -27.91 3.71
CA MET A 359 2.55 -26.75 2.96
C MET A 359 4.08 -26.71 2.83
N ASP A 360 4.79 -27.40 3.73
CA ASP A 360 6.25 -27.45 3.75
C ASP A 360 6.73 -28.85 4.17
N ALA A 361 6.95 -29.73 3.20
CA ALA A 361 7.53 -31.04 3.46
C ALA A 361 9.06 -30.90 3.43
N PRO A 362 9.79 -31.24 4.51
CA PRO A 362 11.23 -31.23 4.47
C PRO A 362 11.70 -32.19 3.38
N THR A 363 12.54 -31.70 2.47
CA THR A 363 13.25 -32.58 1.54
C THR A 363 14.20 -33.46 2.34
N THR A 364 13.77 -34.68 2.65
CA THR A 364 14.66 -35.69 3.19
C THR A 364 15.75 -35.96 2.15
N ILE A 365 16.98 -35.51 2.45
CA ILE A 365 18.16 -35.96 1.71
C ILE A 365 18.32 -37.45 2.04
N PRO A 366 18.25 -38.37 1.07
CA PRO A 366 18.31 -39.80 1.37
C PRO A 366 19.65 -40.15 2.01
N GLU A 367 19.65 -40.50 3.29
CA GLU A 367 20.79 -41.15 3.91
C GLU A 367 20.94 -42.57 3.36
N GLY A 368 21.99 -42.78 2.56
CA GLY A 368 22.62 -44.09 2.41
C GLY A 368 22.45 -44.79 1.06
N GLY A 369 23.43 -44.59 0.18
CA GLY A 369 23.64 -45.44 -1.00
C GLY A 369 24.84 -45.02 -1.82
N GLY A 370 26.04 -45.41 -1.37
CA GLY A 370 27.31 -45.09 -2.04
C GLY A 370 27.31 -45.40 -3.53
N GLY A 371 27.55 -44.38 -4.34
CA GLY A 371 27.67 -44.48 -5.79
C GLY A 371 28.05 -43.14 -6.36
N GLY A 372 29.36 -42.85 -6.40
CA GLY A 372 29.89 -41.57 -6.83
C GLY A 372 29.49 -41.22 -8.25
N VAL A 373 29.00 -39.99 -8.41
CA VAL A 373 29.14 -39.21 -9.63
C VAL A 373 29.66 -37.84 -9.24
N SER A 374 30.87 -37.56 -9.69
CA SER A 374 31.60 -36.32 -9.49
C SER A 374 30.87 -35.16 -10.15
N PHE A 375 30.65 -34.07 -9.42
CA PHE A 375 30.63 -32.76 -10.05
C PHE A 375 31.99 -32.11 -9.85
N GLY A 376 32.67 -31.93 -10.98
CA GLY A 376 34.01 -31.38 -11.07
C GLY A 376 34.02 -29.90 -10.74
N ALA A 377 34.76 -29.56 -9.70
CA ALA A 377 35.68 -28.43 -9.82
C ALA A 377 36.68 -28.75 -10.94
N VAL A 378 36.95 -27.82 -11.87
CA VAL A 378 38.17 -26.98 -11.94
C VAL A 378 38.20 -26.20 -13.26
N ALA A 379 38.37 -24.87 -13.21
CA ALA A 379 39.36 -24.06 -13.95
C ALA A 379 39.11 -22.56 -13.65
N SER A 380 39.74 -21.96 -12.65
CA SER A 380 41.00 -21.20 -12.73
C SER A 380 41.16 -20.30 -13.97
N GLN A 381 41.15 -18.98 -13.78
CA GLN A 381 42.22 -18.10 -14.29
C GLN A 381 42.23 -16.74 -13.57
N ALA A 382 43.43 -16.21 -13.41
CA ALA A 382 43.83 -15.20 -12.44
C ALA A 382 43.96 -13.80 -13.04
N PHE A 383 43.76 -12.76 -12.23
CA PHE A 383 44.63 -11.57 -12.25
C PHE A 383 44.96 -11.12 -10.82
N ARG A 384 46.24 -10.81 -10.63
CA ARG A 384 46.89 -10.39 -9.39
C ARG A 384 46.86 -8.87 -9.28
N SER A 385 46.70 -8.34 -8.07
CA SER A 385 47.56 -7.25 -7.59
C SER A 385 47.73 -7.35 -6.08
N SER A 386 48.98 -7.18 -5.64
CA SER A 386 49.48 -7.43 -4.30
C SER A 386 49.13 -6.34 -3.30
N ASP A 387 49.19 -6.74 -2.04
CA ASP A 387 49.35 -5.93 -0.82
C ASP A 387 48.07 -5.40 -0.15
N LEU A 388 47.53 -6.16 0.80
CA LEU A 388 47.40 -5.70 2.20
C LEU A 388 47.11 -6.89 3.13
N GLN A 389 47.95 -7.09 4.14
CA GLN A 389 47.75 -8.06 5.23
C GLN A 389 46.87 -7.46 6.32
N ILE A 390 45.94 -8.21 6.90
CA ILE A 390 45.44 -7.96 8.26
C ILE A 390 45.45 -9.27 9.06
N PHE A 391 46.11 -9.20 10.22
CA PHE A 391 46.27 -10.27 11.19
C PHE A 391 45.07 -10.29 12.15
N ALA A 392 44.57 -11.48 12.45
CA ALA A 392 43.61 -11.72 13.53
C ALA A 392 44.33 -11.79 14.89
N THR A 393 43.85 -11.04 15.87
CA THR A 393 43.93 -11.39 17.30
C THR A 393 42.83 -10.67 18.08
N THR A 394 41.90 -11.44 18.67
CA THR A 394 41.02 -11.13 19.82
C THR A 394 40.28 -9.78 19.81
N GLN A 395 38.94 -9.86 19.64
CA GLN A 395 37.97 -8.78 19.36
C GLN A 395 38.07 -8.29 17.91
N THR A 396 37.21 -8.81 17.04
CA THR A 396 37.11 -8.34 15.64
C THR A 396 36.01 -7.30 15.52
N ASP A 397 36.43 -6.04 15.65
CA ASP A 397 35.69 -4.87 15.23
C ASP A 397 35.92 -4.60 13.73
N LEU A 398 34.85 -4.34 12.97
CA LEU A 398 34.89 -4.10 11.53
C LEU A 398 35.47 -2.70 11.24
N THR A 399 36.61 -2.64 10.53
CA THR A 399 37.17 -1.38 10.03
C THR A 399 36.71 -1.13 8.58
N TRP A 400 36.00 -0.02 8.38
CA TRP A 400 35.32 0.34 7.13
C TRP A 400 36.20 1.18 6.20
N GLN A 401 35.96 1.06 4.88
CA GLN A 401 36.62 1.86 3.84
C GLN A 401 35.73 3.04 3.41
N SER A 402 36.38 4.17 3.13
CA SER A 402 35.80 5.51 2.95
C SER A 402 35.02 5.76 1.64
N TYR A 403 34.49 4.73 0.97
CA TYR A 403 33.87 4.89 -0.37
C TYR A 403 32.36 4.62 -0.44
N ASP A 404 31.74 4.09 0.61
CA ASP A 404 30.28 3.82 0.70
C ASP A 404 29.62 4.61 1.85
N ILE A 405 30.20 5.74 2.22
CA ILE A 405 29.71 6.62 3.28
C ILE A 405 29.28 7.92 2.62
N ASP A 406 28.08 8.40 2.92
CA ASP A 406 27.59 9.71 2.47
C ASP A 406 28.62 10.80 2.81
N GLU A 407 28.69 11.89 2.02
CA GLU A 407 29.73 12.92 2.18
C GLU A 407 29.69 13.60 3.57
N ASP A 408 28.57 13.47 4.28
CA ASP A 408 28.29 14.04 5.59
C ASP A 408 28.44 13.02 6.75
N MET A 409 29.29 12.00 6.62
CA MET A 409 29.55 11.03 7.69
C MET A 409 31.05 10.67 7.84
N ASP A 410 31.66 11.11 8.94
CA ASP A 410 33.04 10.75 9.30
C ASP A 410 33.16 9.33 9.90
N ALA A 411 33.96 8.46 9.27
CA ALA A 411 34.35 7.16 9.83
C ALA A 411 35.46 7.30 10.87
N TYR A 412 35.12 7.21 12.17
CA TYR A 412 36.09 7.13 13.27
C TYR A 412 36.07 5.73 13.88
N ASP A 413 37.19 4.99 13.75
CA ASP A 413 37.52 3.74 14.45
C ASP A 413 36.29 2.88 14.86
N GLU A 414 35.56 2.36 13.86
CA GLU A 414 34.46 1.36 13.97
C GLU A 414 33.03 1.89 14.12
N TRP A 415 32.83 3.20 14.27
CA TRP A 415 31.50 3.81 14.38
C TRP A 415 31.15 4.66 13.16
N LEU A 416 29.89 4.57 12.76
CA LEU A 416 29.26 5.43 11.76
C LEU A 416 28.55 6.55 12.53
N VAL A 417 29.02 7.79 12.39
CA VAL A 417 28.53 8.97 13.12
C VAL A 417 27.63 9.81 12.22
N SER A 418 26.39 10.04 12.64
CA SER A 418 25.46 10.96 11.98
C SER A 418 25.93 12.40 12.16
N GLU A 419 26.10 13.19 11.10
CA GLU A 419 26.40 14.63 11.24
C GLU A 419 25.13 15.49 11.33
N GLU A 420 24.00 14.94 10.90
CA GLU A 420 22.72 15.61 10.89
C GLU A 420 21.63 14.80 11.61
N ASP A 421 20.56 15.47 12.04
CA ASP A 421 19.37 14.82 12.57
C ASP A 421 18.55 14.25 11.40
N GLY A 422 18.17 12.97 11.48
CA GLY A 422 17.36 12.36 10.43
C GLY A 422 17.03 10.88 10.66
N PHE A 423 16.28 10.32 9.71
CA PHE A 423 16.10 8.87 9.62
C PHE A 423 17.07 8.30 8.58
N TYR A 424 17.71 7.20 8.93
CA TYR A 424 18.70 6.53 8.13
C TYR A 424 18.25 5.09 7.85
N GLU A 425 18.36 4.65 6.60
CA GLU A 425 18.25 3.23 6.26
C GLU A 425 19.60 2.59 6.48
N VAL A 426 19.66 1.49 7.23
CA VAL A 426 20.90 0.76 7.49
C VAL A 426 20.70 -0.68 7.05
N SER A 427 21.52 -1.15 6.13
CA SER A 427 21.52 -2.54 5.67
C SER A 427 22.89 -3.20 5.88
N LEU A 428 22.89 -4.51 6.12
CA LEU A 428 24.12 -5.28 6.34
C LEU A 428 24.10 -6.55 5.48
N CYS A 429 25.13 -6.71 4.66
CA CYS A 429 25.39 -7.91 3.88
C CYS A 429 26.75 -8.50 4.27
N LEU A 430 26.75 -9.74 4.73
CA LEU A 430 27.92 -10.46 5.20
C LEU A 430 28.23 -11.63 4.28
N ASN A 431 29.50 -11.78 3.93
CA ASN A 431 30.01 -12.97 3.26
C ASN A 431 31.03 -13.66 4.18
N MET A 432 30.65 -14.80 4.73
CA MET A 432 31.37 -15.45 5.84
C MET A 432 31.53 -16.95 5.56
N ASP A 433 32.68 -17.52 5.90
CA ASP A 433 32.93 -18.96 5.80
C ASP A 433 32.88 -19.58 7.20
N PHE A 434 31.94 -20.51 7.40
CA PHE A 434 31.73 -21.18 8.68
C PHE A 434 32.35 -22.59 8.63
N PRO A 435 33.31 -22.93 9.50
CA PRO A 435 33.97 -24.25 9.45
C PRO A 435 33.08 -25.41 9.90
N VAL A 436 32.01 -25.11 10.65
CA VAL A 436 31.00 -26.02 11.19
C VAL A 436 29.66 -25.30 11.21
N ASP A 437 28.55 -26.04 11.36
CA ASP A 437 27.26 -25.44 11.66
C ASP A 437 27.36 -24.64 12.97
N ASP A 438 26.74 -23.46 12.99
CA ASP A 438 26.94 -22.47 14.05
C ASP A 438 25.71 -21.57 14.20
N THR A 439 25.66 -20.81 15.29
CA THR A 439 24.68 -19.74 15.47
C THR A 439 25.43 -18.41 15.43
N LEU A 440 25.10 -17.56 14.45
CA LEU A 440 25.61 -16.21 14.31
C LEU A 440 24.62 -15.22 14.93
N THR A 441 25.05 -14.53 15.98
CA THR A 441 24.37 -13.37 16.54
C THR A 441 24.91 -12.10 15.89
N VAL A 442 24.04 -11.33 15.26
CA VAL A 442 24.33 -10.02 14.68
C VAL A 442 23.64 -8.96 15.50
N GLU A 443 24.41 -8.05 16.10
CA GLU A 443 23.90 -7.02 16.99
C GLU A 443 24.26 -5.63 16.48
N MET A 444 23.27 -4.74 16.36
CA MET A 444 23.50 -3.34 16.07
C MET A 444 23.43 -2.52 17.35
N PHE A 445 24.41 -1.66 17.56
CA PHE A 445 24.47 -0.69 18.64
C PHE A 445 24.09 0.68 18.11
N LYS A 446 23.38 1.45 18.95
CA LYS A 446 23.10 2.87 18.74
C LYS A 446 23.49 3.65 20.00
N GLY A 447 24.16 4.78 19.83
CA GLY A 447 24.64 5.56 20.96
C GLY A 447 25.17 6.94 20.58
N ASP A 448 25.84 7.58 21.52
CA ASP A 448 26.65 8.77 21.31
C ASP A 448 28.08 8.53 21.84
N ILE A 449 28.86 9.60 21.99
CA ILE A 449 30.24 9.51 22.49
C ILE A 449 30.32 9.12 23.98
N TYR A 450 29.21 9.23 24.72
CA TYR A 450 29.12 9.04 26.16
C TYR A 450 28.50 7.69 26.56
N GLY A 451 27.84 7.00 25.64
CA GLY A 451 27.33 5.66 25.85
C GLY A 451 26.60 5.10 24.64
N HIS A 452 26.54 3.77 24.56
CA HIS A 452 25.81 3.04 23.54
C HIS A 452 24.95 1.95 24.18
N GLY A 453 23.82 1.65 23.52
CA GLY A 453 22.95 0.54 23.88
C GLY A 453 22.68 -0.34 22.66
N ASN A 454 22.23 -1.55 22.91
CA ASN A 454 21.82 -2.49 21.87
C ASN A 454 20.53 -1.95 21.25
N PHE A 455 20.52 -1.83 19.93
CA PHE A 455 19.37 -1.35 19.16
C PHE A 455 18.60 -2.52 18.54
N SER A 456 19.32 -3.46 17.93
CA SER A 456 18.72 -4.68 17.37
C SER A 456 19.67 -5.87 17.54
N LEU A 457 19.08 -7.06 17.63
CA LEU A 457 19.78 -8.34 17.74
C LEU A 457 19.06 -9.37 16.86
N VAL A 458 19.81 -10.06 16.02
CA VAL A 458 19.34 -11.13 15.14
C VAL A 458 20.20 -12.35 15.37
N GLU A 459 19.59 -13.50 15.62
CA GLU A 459 20.28 -14.80 15.69
C GLU A 459 19.95 -15.63 14.45
N LEU A 460 20.98 -16.21 13.84
CA LEU A 460 20.88 -16.98 12.62
C LEU A 460 21.59 -18.31 12.80
N ASP A 461 20.88 -19.41 12.60
CA ASP A 461 21.50 -20.72 12.46
C ASP A 461 22.10 -20.83 11.05
N VAL A 462 23.43 -20.93 10.98
CA VAL A 462 24.22 -20.95 9.76
C VAL A 462 24.88 -22.31 9.60
N VAL A 463 24.78 -22.89 8.41
CA VAL A 463 25.41 -24.17 8.11
C VAL A 463 26.87 -23.99 7.69
N ALA A 464 27.68 -25.02 7.89
CA ALA A 464 29.09 -25.02 7.49
C ALA A 464 29.27 -24.68 6.00
N GLY A 465 30.31 -23.90 5.69
CA GLY A 465 30.69 -23.44 4.36
C GLY A 465 30.51 -21.93 4.16
N LEU A 466 30.63 -21.51 2.91
CA LEU A 466 30.48 -20.11 2.51
C LEU A 466 29.01 -19.70 2.54
N GLN A 467 28.68 -18.75 3.42
CA GLN A 467 27.36 -18.18 3.59
C GLN A 467 27.32 -16.73 3.14
N LEU A 468 26.28 -16.38 2.37
CA LEU A 468 25.89 -15.01 2.09
C LEU A 468 24.68 -14.67 2.95
N ILE A 469 24.85 -13.78 3.91
CA ILE A 469 23.83 -13.40 4.88
C ILE A 469 23.44 -11.96 4.59
N SER A 470 22.19 -11.73 4.22
CA SER A 470 21.63 -10.39 4.02
C SER A 470 20.58 -10.12 5.09
N LEU A 471 20.82 -9.09 5.91
CA LEU A 471 19.83 -8.63 6.86
C LEU A 471 18.91 -7.60 6.19
N PRO A 472 17.59 -7.65 6.45
CA PRO A 472 16.65 -6.64 5.96
C PRO A 472 17.11 -5.23 6.38
N PRO A 473 16.94 -4.21 5.51
CA PRO A 473 17.23 -2.84 5.90
C PRO A 473 16.39 -2.44 7.11
N MET A 474 17.01 -1.70 8.03
CA MET A 474 16.38 -1.17 9.22
C MET A 474 16.37 0.36 9.17
N LEU A 475 15.24 0.96 9.55
CA LEU A 475 15.15 2.40 9.72
C LEU A 475 15.62 2.79 11.12
N VAL A 476 16.60 3.69 11.19
CA VAL A 476 17.19 4.18 12.42
C VAL A 476 17.15 5.70 12.44
N GLU A 477 16.41 6.27 13.39
CA GLU A 477 16.51 7.71 13.67
C GLU A 477 17.88 7.99 14.31
N LEU A 478 18.67 8.91 13.78
CA LEU A 478 19.92 9.35 14.40
C LEU A 478 19.89 10.87 14.51
N ASN A 479 20.21 11.38 15.70
CA ASN A 479 20.53 12.80 15.87
C ASN A 479 22.00 13.06 15.51
N ALA A 480 22.34 14.28 15.17
CA ALA A 480 23.70 14.75 14.96
C ALA A 480 24.60 14.37 16.17
N GLY A 481 25.71 13.69 15.87
CA GLY A 481 26.66 13.13 16.84
C GLY A 481 26.30 11.75 17.40
N GLN A 482 25.10 11.22 17.11
CA GLN A 482 24.79 9.82 17.39
C GLN A 482 25.49 8.88 16.42
N ARG A 483 25.64 7.63 16.84
CA ARG A 483 26.52 6.66 16.20
C ARG A 483 25.87 5.30 16.15
N ILE A 484 26.21 4.53 15.12
CA ILE A 484 25.87 3.12 15.02
C ILE A 484 27.09 2.24 14.73
N LYS A 485 27.02 0.99 15.18
CA LYS A 485 28.04 -0.05 14.98
C LYS A 485 27.38 -1.42 14.93
N TRP A 486 27.95 -2.35 14.16
CA TRP A 486 27.55 -3.75 14.14
C TRP A 486 28.60 -4.61 14.86
N MET A 487 28.14 -5.59 15.65
CA MET A 487 28.95 -6.63 16.25
C MET A 487 28.45 -8.01 15.81
N LEU A 488 29.39 -8.90 15.52
CA LEU A 488 29.12 -10.27 15.11
C LEU A 488 29.67 -11.20 16.19
N THR A 489 28.82 -12.08 16.73
CA THR A 489 29.21 -13.09 17.71
C THR A 489 28.82 -14.47 17.20
N SER A 490 29.76 -15.40 17.19
CA SER A 490 29.51 -16.82 16.90
C SER A 490 29.47 -17.62 18.19
N ALA A 491 28.59 -18.63 18.26
CA ALA A 491 28.49 -19.53 19.39
C ALA A 491 29.70 -20.49 19.50
N ASN A 492 30.28 -20.92 18.37
CA ASN A 492 31.38 -21.90 18.32
C ASN A 492 32.79 -21.28 18.22
N GLY A 493 32.92 -19.96 18.22
CA GLY A 493 34.19 -19.21 18.15
C GLY A 493 34.45 -18.57 16.78
N ASP A 494 35.44 -17.66 16.71
CA ASP A 494 35.61 -16.70 15.60
C ASP A 494 35.35 -17.28 14.20
N PRO A 495 34.27 -16.87 13.51
CA PRO A 495 34.07 -17.21 12.12
C PRO A 495 35.19 -16.53 11.33
N THR A 496 35.78 -17.25 10.37
CA THR A 496 36.85 -16.64 9.59
C THR A 496 36.20 -15.77 8.53
N VAL A 497 36.05 -14.47 8.82
CA VAL A 497 35.73 -13.50 7.78
C VAL A 497 36.84 -13.63 6.74
N LEU A 498 36.49 -13.97 5.50
CA LEU A 498 37.45 -14.11 4.41
C LEU A 498 38.01 -12.73 4.07
N SER A 499 39.01 -12.30 4.85
CA SER A 499 39.57 -10.95 4.91
C SER A 499 40.29 -10.49 3.63
N GLY A 500 40.23 -11.29 2.56
CA GLY A 500 40.71 -10.95 1.23
C GLY A 500 39.60 -10.71 0.20
N ASP A 501 38.33 -10.98 0.52
CA ASP A 501 37.21 -10.79 -0.39
C ASP A 501 36.42 -9.54 0.01
N ARG A 502 36.39 -8.52 -0.86
CA ARG A 502 35.76 -7.20 -0.62
C ARG A 502 34.22 -7.25 -0.59
N ARG A 503 33.61 -8.33 -0.07
CA ARG A 503 32.21 -8.68 -0.31
C ARG A 503 31.27 -8.45 0.86
N SER A 504 31.78 -8.16 2.06
CA SER A 504 30.93 -7.70 3.16
C SER A 504 30.72 -6.19 3.03
N ARG A 505 29.48 -5.73 2.88
CA ARG A 505 29.09 -4.32 2.72
C ARG A 505 28.04 -3.95 3.76
N CYS A 506 28.11 -2.72 4.25
CA CYS A 506 27.06 -2.06 5.02
C CYS A 506 26.71 -0.79 4.25
N THR A 507 25.43 -0.60 3.94
CA THR A 507 24.96 0.61 3.24
C THR A 507 24.17 1.45 4.25
N ILE A 508 24.43 2.76 4.26
CA ILE A 508 23.64 3.73 5.01
C ILE A 508 23.14 4.79 4.04
N ASN A 509 21.84 5.01 3.99
CA ASN A 509 21.23 6.08 3.22
C ASN A 509 20.46 7.03 4.16
N GLN A 510 20.77 8.32 4.15
CA GLN A 510 19.95 9.33 4.84
C GLN A 510 18.63 9.51 4.08
N ILE A 511 17.49 9.35 4.76
CA ILE A 511 16.15 9.37 4.14
C ILE A 511 15.41 10.70 4.39
N GLY A 512 16.02 11.64 5.13
CA GLY A 512 15.45 12.96 5.33
C GLY A 512 16.12 13.73 6.46
N GLY A 513 17.02 14.64 6.10
CA GLY A 513 17.77 15.52 7.00
C GLY A 513 17.90 16.95 6.45
N GLY A 514 16.89 17.45 5.73
CA GLY A 514 16.92 18.86 5.33
C GLY A 514 16.85 19.76 6.57
N SER A 515 18.00 20.34 6.96
CA SER A 515 18.16 21.38 7.99
C SER A 515 17.38 22.67 7.63
N GLY A 516 16.06 22.57 7.61
CA GLY A 516 15.11 23.64 7.32
C GLY A 516 14.10 23.74 8.44
N SER A 517 14.37 24.61 9.40
CA SER A 517 13.46 24.98 10.49
C SER A 517 12.08 25.41 9.94
N SER A 518 11.07 24.53 9.99
CA SER A 518 9.67 24.88 10.34
C SER A 518 8.70 23.69 10.31
N SER A 519 7.97 23.54 11.42
CA SER A 519 6.73 22.80 11.65
C SER A 519 6.76 21.26 11.59
N SER A 520 6.76 20.67 12.79
CA SER A 520 6.41 19.30 13.11
C SER A 520 4.97 18.94 12.68
N SER A 521 4.77 18.62 11.41
CA SER A 521 3.68 17.72 11.03
C SER A 521 4.22 16.30 11.17
N SER A 522 3.55 15.47 11.97
CA SER A 522 3.82 14.03 12.10
C SER A 522 3.90 13.38 10.71
N GLY A 523 5.12 13.23 10.18
CA GLY A 523 5.40 12.64 8.89
C GLY A 523 5.00 11.17 8.96
N SER A 524 3.83 10.86 8.40
CA SER A 524 3.38 9.49 8.24
C SER A 524 4.43 8.72 7.44
N ALA A 525 4.70 7.48 7.83
CA ALA A 525 5.64 6.58 7.16
C ALA A 525 5.30 6.29 5.67
N SER A 526 4.27 6.91 5.11
CA SER A 526 3.99 6.91 3.68
C SER A 526 4.81 7.93 2.88
N SER A 527 5.52 8.88 3.51
CA SER A 527 6.25 9.93 2.76
C SER A 527 7.42 9.41 1.93
N TRP A 528 8.08 8.32 2.33
CA TRP A 528 9.34 7.89 1.72
C TRP A 528 9.12 7.10 0.44
N LEU A 529 8.03 6.34 0.37
CA LEU A 529 7.70 5.55 -0.82
C LEU A 529 7.39 6.46 -2.03
N TYR A 530 6.68 7.56 -1.78
CA TYR A 530 6.19 8.47 -2.82
C TYR A 530 7.09 9.68 -3.07
N GLY A 531 8.28 9.71 -2.44
CA GLY A 531 9.18 10.86 -2.48
C GLY A 531 8.78 11.98 -1.52
N ASP A 532 9.70 12.91 -1.30
CA ASP A 532 9.54 14.04 -0.39
C ASP A 532 8.82 15.24 -1.01
N GLY A 533 8.67 15.27 -2.34
CA GLY A 533 8.08 16.39 -3.06
C GLY A 533 9.04 17.56 -3.29
N MET A 534 10.36 17.37 -3.19
CA MET A 534 11.36 18.44 -3.32
C MET A 534 11.32 19.19 -4.67
N ASP A 535 10.85 18.54 -5.74
CA ASP A 535 10.69 19.17 -7.06
C ASP A 535 9.40 20.03 -7.16
N GLY A 536 8.59 20.09 -6.10
CA GLY A 536 7.38 20.91 -6.06
C GLY A 536 6.26 20.38 -6.97
N ASN A 537 5.33 21.25 -7.36
CA ASN A 537 4.24 20.89 -8.27
C ASN A 537 4.65 21.19 -9.72
N GLU A 538 4.36 20.28 -10.65
CA GLU A 538 4.71 20.43 -12.07
C GLU A 538 3.53 20.13 -13.01
N TYR A 539 3.52 20.78 -14.18
CA TYR A 539 2.44 20.68 -15.16
C TYR A 539 3.00 20.56 -16.58
N PHE A 540 2.89 19.37 -17.17
CA PHE A 540 3.35 19.11 -18.53
C PHE A 540 2.21 19.18 -19.53
N ASN A 541 2.26 20.19 -20.41
CA ASN A 541 1.33 20.42 -21.52
C ASN A 541 1.96 20.24 -22.91
N SER A 542 3.17 19.69 -22.94
CA SER A 542 3.92 19.32 -24.14
C SER A 542 4.84 18.16 -23.81
N ASP A 543 5.42 17.54 -24.82
CA ASP A 543 6.31 16.38 -24.62
C ASP A 543 7.54 16.77 -23.80
N GLN A 544 7.91 15.91 -22.85
CA GLN A 544 9.04 16.10 -21.94
C GLN A 544 9.82 14.80 -21.77
N ASP A 545 11.12 14.96 -21.54
CA ASP A 545 12.06 13.89 -21.22
C ASP A 545 12.64 14.13 -19.83
N LEU A 546 12.69 13.08 -19.00
CA LEU A 546 13.43 13.13 -17.75
C LEU A 546 14.93 12.86 -18.00
N TRP A 547 15.76 13.60 -17.27
CA TRP A 547 17.23 13.49 -17.30
C TRP A 547 17.82 13.17 -15.92
N GLU A 548 16.96 12.99 -14.92
CA GLU A 548 17.27 12.67 -13.54
C GLU A 548 16.02 12.12 -12.84
N HIS A 549 16.19 11.57 -11.65
CA HIS A 549 15.06 11.18 -10.79
C HIS A 549 14.22 12.40 -10.41
N LYS A 550 12.90 12.24 -10.37
CA LYS A 550 11.98 13.30 -10.00
C LYS A 550 11.11 12.93 -8.82
N TYR A 551 10.91 13.90 -7.93
CA TYR A 551 10.23 13.82 -6.65
C TYR A 551 9.24 14.99 -6.53
N TYR A 552 8.17 14.95 -7.33
CA TYR A 552 7.15 16.00 -7.32
C TYR A 552 6.23 15.89 -6.11
N HIS A 553 5.64 17.00 -5.71
CA HIS A 553 4.52 17.01 -4.77
C HIS A 553 3.21 16.66 -5.48
N ASN A 554 2.87 17.35 -6.56
CA ASN A 554 1.82 16.95 -7.50
C ASN A 554 2.35 17.06 -8.93
N LEU A 555 1.98 16.11 -9.77
CA LEU A 555 2.34 16.12 -11.18
C LEU A 555 1.08 16.01 -12.02
N HIS A 556 0.94 16.90 -13.00
CA HIS A 556 -0.13 16.84 -14.00
C HIS A 556 0.46 16.64 -15.39
N VAL A 557 0.05 15.58 -16.09
CA VAL A 557 0.39 15.32 -17.49
C VAL A 557 -0.88 15.46 -18.32
N ASP A 558 -0.95 16.52 -19.11
CA ASP A 558 -2.15 16.92 -19.84
C ASP A 558 -2.46 16.01 -21.04
N TYR A 559 -3.70 16.07 -21.52
CA TYR A 559 -4.09 15.39 -22.75
C TYR A 559 -3.23 15.85 -23.94
N GLY A 560 -2.62 14.89 -24.63
CA GLY A 560 -1.73 15.15 -25.76
C GLY A 560 -0.28 15.50 -25.40
N ALA A 561 0.08 15.52 -24.10
CA ALA A 561 1.47 15.58 -23.66
C ALA A 561 2.01 14.16 -23.40
N SER A 562 3.29 13.94 -23.70
CA SER A 562 4.02 12.72 -23.41
C SER A 562 5.19 12.96 -22.44
N LEU A 563 5.31 12.18 -21.38
CA LEU A 563 6.46 12.19 -20.46
C LEU A 563 7.26 10.90 -20.63
N CYS A 564 8.44 11.00 -21.26
CA CYS A 564 9.39 9.89 -21.32
C CYS A 564 10.26 9.89 -20.06
N THR A 565 10.26 8.79 -19.30
CA THR A 565 11.05 8.73 -18.07
C THR A 565 12.52 8.40 -18.31
N ASN A 566 12.90 7.92 -19.50
CA ASN A 566 14.26 7.52 -19.87
C ASN A 566 14.98 6.63 -18.83
N GLY A 567 14.24 5.77 -18.13
CA GLY A 567 14.76 4.92 -17.07
C GLY A 567 15.02 5.63 -15.73
N TYR A 568 14.52 6.86 -15.54
CA TYR A 568 14.51 7.53 -14.25
C TYR A 568 13.23 7.21 -13.46
N LYS A 569 13.38 7.04 -12.14
CA LYS A 569 12.29 6.94 -11.17
C LYS A 569 11.46 8.23 -11.12
N LEU A 570 10.14 8.06 -11.10
CA LEU A 570 9.16 9.13 -10.90
C LEU A 570 8.43 8.93 -9.57
N HIS A 571 8.66 9.83 -8.63
CA HIS A 571 8.02 9.88 -7.32
C HIS A 571 7.07 11.08 -7.23
N VAL A 572 5.86 10.88 -6.71
CA VAL A 572 4.84 11.92 -6.53
C VAL A 572 4.20 11.82 -5.14
N SER A 573 4.60 12.69 -4.21
CA SER A 573 4.23 12.60 -2.79
C SER A 573 2.75 12.87 -2.52
N GLY A 574 2.07 13.56 -3.43
CA GLY A 574 0.63 13.82 -3.48
C GLY A 574 -0.04 13.13 -4.66
N THR A 575 -0.60 13.91 -5.58
CA THR A 575 -1.40 13.37 -6.70
C THR A 575 -0.64 13.42 -8.03
N LEU A 576 -0.53 12.27 -8.68
CA LEU A 576 -0.20 12.16 -10.10
C LEU A 576 -1.51 12.14 -10.90
N THR A 577 -1.78 13.20 -11.66
CA THR A 577 -2.90 13.24 -12.62
C THR A 577 -2.35 13.00 -14.02
N CYS A 578 -2.59 11.81 -14.58
CA CYS A 578 -2.17 11.45 -15.92
C CYS A 578 -3.38 11.44 -16.86
N ASN A 579 -3.50 12.45 -17.73
CA ASN A 579 -4.47 12.50 -18.83
C ASN A 579 -3.79 12.35 -20.22
N GLY A 580 -2.45 12.37 -20.24
CA GLY A 580 -1.61 12.17 -21.42
C GLY A 580 -0.97 10.78 -21.44
N VAL A 581 0.30 10.70 -21.83
CA VAL A 581 1.08 9.45 -21.84
C VAL A 581 2.30 9.61 -20.93
N ILE A 582 2.54 8.66 -20.04
CA ILE A 582 3.83 8.50 -19.34
C ILE A 582 4.43 7.19 -19.81
N HIS A 583 5.65 7.23 -20.36
CA HIS A 583 6.23 6.03 -20.96
C HIS A 583 7.72 5.86 -20.73
N ASN A 584 8.15 4.61 -20.93
CA ASN A 584 9.54 4.25 -21.17
C ASN A 584 9.63 3.19 -22.28
N ASN A 585 8.94 3.47 -23.40
CA ASN A 585 8.87 2.59 -24.57
C ASN A 585 10.24 2.45 -25.26
N GLY A 586 10.44 1.31 -25.92
CA GLY A 586 11.51 1.11 -26.88
C GLY A 586 11.31 1.90 -28.17
N THR A 587 12.38 2.11 -28.93
CA THR A 587 12.31 2.77 -30.24
C THR A 587 12.24 1.75 -31.37
N ASP A 588 11.57 2.14 -32.46
CA ASP A 588 11.42 1.32 -33.65
C ASP A 588 12.76 1.13 -34.38
N GLY A 589 12.96 -0.06 -34.93
CA GLY A 589 14.02 -0.32 -35.90
C GLY A 589 13.71 0.39 -37.21
N SER A 590 14.73 0.93 -37.88
CA SER A 590 14.52 1.63 -39.14
C SER A 590 14.33 0.66 -40.31
N ALA A 591 13.55 1.07 -41.30
CA ALA A 591 13.38 0.30 -42.53
C ALA A 591 14.66 0.33 -43.38
N ALA A 592 14.98 -0.80 -44.02
CA ALA A 592 16.05 -0.84 -45.00
C ALA A 592 15.66 -0.10 -46.30
N VAL A 593 16.66 0.44 -47.00
CA VAL A 593 16.46 1.16 -48.27
C VAL A 593 17.47 0.64 -49.31
N GLY A 594 16.98 -0.20 -50.24
CA GLY A 594 17.82 -0.88 -51.22
C GLY A 594 18.87 -1.75 -50.52
N SER A 595 20.14 -1.51 -50.81
CA SER A 595 21.28 -2.20 -50.19
C SER A 595 21.71 -1.60 -48.84
N THR A 596 21.02 -0.59 -48.31
CA THR A 596 21.34 0.00 -47.01
C THR A 596 20.50 -0.69 -45.93
N PRO A 597 21.11 -1.43 -44.99
CA PRO A 597 20.38 -2.09 -43.92
C PRO A 597 19.69 -1.10 -43.00
N GLY A 598 18.63 -1.58 -42.35
CA GLY A 598 17.97 -0.81 -41.29
C GLY A 598 18.83 -0.76 -40.03
N ASP A 599 19.03 0.44 -39.49
CA ASP A 599 19.58 0.67 -38.16
C ASP A 599 18.67 0.06 -37.08
N PRO A 600 19.24 -0.48 -36.00
CA PRO A 600 18.49 -1.03 -34.88
C PRO A 600 17.73 0.06 -34.12
N GLY A 601 16.63 -0.32 -33.46
CA GLY A 601 16.04 0.50 -32.42
C GLY A 601 17.00 0.64 -31.24
N TYR A 602 17.12 1.84 -30.71
CA TYR A 602 17.88 2.15 -29.49
C TYR A 602 16.99 2.10 -28.25
N SER A 603 17.56 1.71 -27.12
CA SER A 603 16.87 1.84 -25.85
C SER A 603 16.94 3.26 -25.31
N ASN A 604 15.92 3.69 -24.59
CA ASN A 604 15.83 5.01 -23.98
C ASN A 604 16.47 5.05 -22.58
N ASP A 605 17.62 4.38 -22.38
CA ASP A 605 18.17 4.13 -21.05
C ASP A 605 19.31 5.06 -20.67
N SER A 606 19.00 6.33 -20.46
CA SER A 606 19.95 7.25 -19.81
C SER A 606 19.92 7.15 -18.27
N GLY A 607 18.87 6.57 -17.69
CA GLY A 607 18.62 6.54 -16.25
C GLY A 607 19.30 5.41 -15.47
N GLN A 608 19.25 5.54 -14.14
CA GLN A 608 19.92 4.65 -13.19
C GLN A 608 19.15 3.35 -12.88
N LEU A 609 17.92 3.17 -13.40
CA LEU A 609 17.23 1.89 -13.27
C LEU A 609 17.98 0.85 -14.09
N ALA A 610 18.74 0.01 -13.38
CA ALA A 610 19.65 -0.97 -13.95
C ALA A 610 18.95 -1.82 -15.03
N TRP A 611 19.61 -1.98 -16.18
CA TRP A 611 19.19 -2.81 -17.32
C TRP A 611 17.86 -2.38 -17.93
N GLY A 612 17.81 -1.22 -18.57
CA GLY A 612 16.66 -0.91 -19.38
C GLY A 612 16.59 -1.78 -20.65
N GLY A 613 15.69 -1.44 -21.57
CA GLY A 613 15.43 -2.24 -22.77
C GLY A 613 16.71 -2.50 -23.57
N HIS A 614 16.80 -3.65 -24.23
CA HIS A 614 17.95 -3.92 -25.09
C HIS A 614 17.76 -3.33 -26.49
N PRO A 615 18.82 -2.78 -27.11
CA PRO A 615 18.76 -2.34 -28.49
C PRO A 615 18.42 -3.53 -29.40
N GLY A 616 17.74 -3.26 -30.51
CA GLY A 616 17.50 -4.27 -31.53
C GLY A 616 18.78 -4.67 -32.28
N GLY A 617 18.69 -5.70 -33.11
CA GLY A 617 19.75 -6.06 -34.04
C GLY A 617 19.71 -5.20 -35.32
N ALA A 618 20.86 -4.77 -35.82
CA ALA A 618 20.93 -4.11 -37.12
C ALA A 618 20.54 -5.10 -38.24
N GLY A 619 19.86 -4.58 -39.27
CA GLY A 619 19.61 -5.35 -40.48
C GLY A 619 20.92 -5.76 -41.17
N GLY A 620 20.89 -6.82 -41.95
CA GLY A 620 22.04 -7.34 -42.68
C GLY A 620 21.83 -7.41 -44.19
N LEU A 621 22.92 -7.40 -44.95
CA LEU A 621 22.92 -7.82 -46.36
C LEU A 621 23.00 -9.33 -46.52
N GLN A 622 23.66 -10.01 -45.58
CA GLN A 622 23.94 -11.46 -45.60
C GLN A 622 23.36 -12.13 -44.35
N ASP A 623 23.85 -11.73 -43.19
CA ASP A 623 23.38 -12.16 -41.86
C ASP A 623 22.95 -10.91 -41.07
N GLY A 624 21.77 -10.92 -40.46
CA GLY A 624 21.27 -9.85 -39.60
C GLY A 624 21.92 -10.00 -38.23
N GLU A 625 22.15 -8.88 -37.54
CA GLU A 625 22.73 -8.97 -36.20
C GLU A 625 21.72 -9.61 -35.24
N SER A 626 22.19 -10.62 -34.50
CA SER A 626 21.50 -11.08 -33.29
C SER A 626 21.67 -10.05 -32.18
N VAL A 627 20.71 -10.00 -31.27
CA VAL A 627 20.83 -9.19 -30.05
C VAL A 627 21.93 -9.80 -29.15
N TYR A 628 22.50 -8.99 -28.27
CA TYR A 628 23.62 -9.36 -27.40
C TYR A 628 23.19 -10.47 -26.42
N SER A 629 23.83 -11.65 -26.50
CA SER A 629 23.49 -12.81 -25.66
C SER A 629 23.59 -12.46 -24.19
N ILE A 630 22.46 -12.47 -23.48
CA ILE A 630 22.41 -12.19 -22.05
C ILE A 630 22.44 -13.51 -21.30
N ASP A 631 23.16 -13.52 -20.18
CA ASP A 631 23.28 -14.67 -19.30
C ASP A 631 21.90 -15.16 -18.85
N GLU A 632 21.71 -16.48 -18.79
CA GLU A 632 20.44 -17.23 -18.78
C GLU A 632 19.51 -16.94 -17.57
N GLN A 633 19.93 -16.07 -16.66
CA GLN A 633 19.30 -15.84 -15.35
C GLN A 633 18.42 -14.59 -15.24
N THR A 634 18.18 -13.90 -16.35
CA THR A 634 17.53 -12.58 -16.32
C THR A 634 16.09 -12.66 -16.81
N TYR A 635 15.17 -12.00 -16.12
CA TYR A 635 13.74 -12.00 -16.45
C TYR A 635 13.40 -10.85 -17.37
N PHE A 636 13.14 -11.19 -18.63
CA PHE A 636 12.82 -10.22 -19.68
C PHE A 636 11.65 -10.73 -20.52
N ALA A 637 10.86 -9.82 -21.07
CA ALA A 637 10.03 -10.18 -22.22
C ALA A 637 10.94 -10.52 -23.41
N ARG A 638 10.63 -11.58 -24.15
CA ARG A 638 11.41 -11.94 -25.35
C ARG A 638 11.20 -10.90 -26.44
N GLY A 639 12.28 -10.59 -27.14
CA GLY A 639 12.20 -9.90 -28.42
C GLY A 639 11.76 -10.89 -29.51
N GLY A 640 11.13 -10.35 -30.54
CA GLY A 640 10.78 -11.07 -31.75
C GLY A 640 12.02 -11.40 -32.59
N ASN A 641 12.01 -12.57 -33.21
CA ASN A 641 13.06 -12.93 -34.18
C ASN A 641 12.97 -12.05 -35.44
N GLY A 642 14.13 -11.74 -36.02
CA GLY A 642 14.20 -11.14 -37.36
C GLY A 642 13.70 -12.10 -38.43
N GLY A 643 13.13 -11.55 -39.50
CA GLY A 643 12.71 -12.26 -40.69
C GLY A 643 13.92 -12.76 -41.50
N SER A 644 13.76 -13.92 -42.13
CA SER A 644 14.81 -14.52 -42.98
C SER A 644 14.71 -14.02 -44.42
N GLY A 645 15.83 -13.71 -45.05
CA GLY A 645 15.99 -13.46 -46.48
C GLY A 645 16.31 -14.73 -47.29
N SER A 646 16.64 -14.59 -48.58
CA SER A 646 16.88 -15.75 -49.46
C SER A 646 18.16 -16.54 -49.20
N TYR A 647 19.14 -15.99 -48.45
CA TYR A 647 20.48 -16.57 -48.35
C TYR A 647 20.86 -17.21 -47.00
N ASN A 648 20.13 -16.99 -45.90
CA ASN A 648 20.30 -17.66 -44.59
C ASN A 648 19.15 -17.28 -43.64
N GLY A 649 19.10 -17.88 -42.44
CA GLY A 649 18.15 -17.51 -41.39
C GLY A 649 18.36 -16.07 -40.91
N GLY A 650 17.27 -15.36 -40.59
CA GLY A 650 17.30 -14.02 -39.98
C GLY A 650 18.10 -14.00 -38.67
N GLY A 651 18.51 -12.81 -38.22
CA GLY A 651 19.09 -12.65 -36.89
C GLY A 651 18.09 -13.15 -35.84
N SER A 652 18.53 -14.04 -34.95
CA SER A 652 17.68 -14.47 -33.83
C SER A 652 17.43 -13.27 -32.93
N GLY A 653 16.16 -13.01 -32.61
CA GLY A 653 15.85 -12.25 -31.41
C GLY A 653 16.28 -13.14 -30.25
N ASP A 654 17.05 -12.61 -29.30
CA ASP A 654 17.52 -13.45 -28.22
C ASP A 654 16.34 -14.05 -27.48
N GLY A 655 16.36 -15.38 -27.34
CA GLY A 655 15.34 -16.11 -26.62
C GLY A 655 15.48 -15.80 -25.14
N GLY A 656 14.86 -14.72 -24.67
CA GLY A 656 14.60 -14.52 -23.24
C GLY A 656 13.90 -15.76 -22.64
N ASN A 657 13.70 -15.90 -21.34
CA ASN A 657 12.82 -16.99 -20.87
C ASN A 657 11.37 -16.59 -21.14
N SER A 658 10.59 -17.41 -21.86
CA SER A 658 9.13 -17.21 -21.89
C SER A 658 8.63 -17.31 -20.45
N PHE A 659 7.79 -16.38 -20.00
CA PHE A 659 7.13 -16.43 -18.69
C PHE A 659 6.15 -17.61 -18.62
N GLY A 660 6.66 -18.85 -18.66
CA GLY A 660 5.89 -20.08 -18.78
C GLY A 660 5.17 -20.49 -17.49
N ASN A 661 5.25 -19.71 -16.42
CA ASN A 661 4.47 -19.93 -15.21
C ASN A 661 4.31 -18.61 -14.41
N PRO A 662 3.09 -18.10 -14.18
CA PRO A 662 2.83 -16.84 -13.45
C PRO A 662 3.12 -16.91 -11.93
N ARG A 663 3.87 -17.90 -11.45
CA ARG A 663 4.20 -18.04 -10.02
C ARG A 663 5.42 -17.19 -9.67
N PHE A 664 5.26 -15.88 -9.76
CA PHE A 664 6.22 -14.91 -9.21
C PHE A 664 5.90 -14.66 -7.74
N PHE A 665 6.55 -15.40 -6.85
CA PHE A 665 6.68 -15.03 -5.43
C PHE A 665 8.12 -14.58 -5.19
N MET A 666 8.44 -13.35 -5.59
CA MET A 666 9.55 -12.66 -4.94
C MET A 666 8.96 -11.99 -3.70
N SER A 667 9.60 -12.15 -2.54
CA SER A 667 9.25 -11.34 -1.38
C SER A 667 9.40 -9.87 -1.78
N SER A 668 8.44 -9.04 -1.38
CA SER A 668 8.46 -7.59 -1.66
C SER A 668 9.77 -6.92 -1.23
N ALA A 669 10.49 -7.51 -0.27
CA ALA A 669 11.80 -7.08 0.20
C ALA A 669 12.93 -7.25 -0.84
N ALA A 670 12.97 -8.36 -1.59
CA ALA A 670 14.02 -8.61 -2.59
C ALA A 670 13.89 -7.69 -3.82
N ILE A 671 12.66 -7.29 -4.17
CA ILE A 671 12.39 -6.36 -5.26
C ILE A 671 12.81 -4.94 -4.86
N LEU A 672 12.46 -4.49 -3.65
CA LEU A 672 12.85 -3.16 -3.20
C LEU A 672 14.38 -3.03 -3.05
N SER A 673 15.07 -4.01 -2.46
CA SER A 673 16.53 -3.91 -2.30
C SER A 673 17.26 -3.95 -3.66
N GLY A 674 16.81 -4.76 -4.62
CA GLY A 674 17.42 -4.81 -5.96
C GLY A 674 17.21 -3.54 -6.80
N LEU A 675 16.09 -2.83 -6.60
CA LEU A 675 15.75 -1.60 -7.33
C LEU A 675 16.33 -0.32 -6.74
N TYR A 676 16.74 -0.33 -5.47
CA TYR A 676 17.39 0.82 -4.84
C TYR A 676 18.91 0.80 -4.98
N ASP A 677 19.55 -0.37 -4.98
CA ASP A 677 21.02 -0.43 -4.93
C ASP A 677 21.74 -0.27 -6.27
N GLY A 678 21.07 -0.29 -7.43
CA GLY A 678 21.65 0.02 -8.75
C GLY A 678 22.83 -0.84 -9.24
N ASP A 679 23.42 -1.68 -8.38
CA ASP A 679 24.67 -2.41 -8.59
C ASP A 679 24.43 -3.93 -8.66
N ALA A 680 23.37 -4.33 -9.38
CA ALA A 680 22.95 -5.72 -9.55
C ALA A 680 23.82 -6.52 -10.55
N ALA A 681 25.14 -6.29 -10.56
CA ALA A 681 26.08 -7.01 -11.44
C ALA A 681 26.64 -8.31 -10.81
N TRP A 682 26.19 -8.73 -9.62
CA TRP A 682 26.89 -9.75 -8.84
C TRP A 682 26.16 -11.10 -8.75
N THR A 683 26.61 -12.02 -9.59
CA THR A 683 26.45 -13.49 -9.62
C THR A 683 25.45 -14.09 -8.63
N GLY A 684 24.21 -14.32 -9.09
CA GLY A 684 23.22 -15.19 -8.45
C GLY A 684 21.88 -14.52 -8.11
N ALA A 685 21.85 -13.19 -8.03
CA ALA A 685 20.59 -12.44 -7.98
C ALA A 685 19.97 -12.40 -9.38
N ARG A 686 18.70 -12.81 -9.48
CA ARG A 686 17.97 -12.77 -10.75
C ARG A 686 17.67 -11.31 -11.08
N ASN A 687 18.30 -10.81 -12.13
CA ASN A 687 18.16 -9.42 -12.54
C ASN A 687 16.77 -9.18 -13.14
N ILE A 688 16.18 -8.04 -12.77
CA ILE A 688 14.95 -7.51 -13.36
C ILE A 688 15.41 -6.43 -14.33
N GLY A 689 15.05 -6.55 -15.61
CA GLY A 689 15.37 -5.54 -16.61
C GLY A 689 14.26 -5.36 -17.65
N GLY A 690 14.45 -4.42 -18.55
CA GLY A 690 13.51 -4.14 -19.65
C GLY A 690 13.41 -5.29 -20.67
N GLY A 691 12.49 -5.19 -21.62
CA GLY A 691 12.35 -6.15 -22.70
C GLY A 691 13.62 -6.30 -23.55
N MET A 692 13.73 -7.44 -24.21
CA MET A 692 14.79 -7.71 -25.18
C MET A 692 14.54 -6.98 -26.51
N GLY A 693 15.61 -6.59 -27.20
CA GLY A 693 15.50 -6.12 -28.59
C GLY A 693 15.06 -7.24 -29.54
N GLY A 694 14.46 -6.88 -30.67
CA GLY A 694 14.18 -7.78 -31.77
C GLY A 694 15.41 -8.02 -32.65
N GLY A 695 15.49 -9.18 -33.31
CA GLY A 695 16.60 -9.49 -34.22
C GLY A 695 16.54 -8.71 -35.54
N GLY A 696 17.70 -8.44 -36.15
CA GLY A 696 17.77 -7.81 -37.47
C GLY A 696 17.36 -8.76 -38.61
N GLY A 697 16.68 -8.24 -39.63
CA GLY A 697 16.34 -9.01 -40.83
C GLY A 697 17.54 -9.26 -41.73
N THR A 698 17.53 -10.36 -42.50
CA THR A 698 18.59 -10.69 -43.48
C THR A 698 18.27 -10.26 -44.90
N GLY A 699 19.30 -9.87 -45.65
CA GLY A 699 19.22 -9.45 -47.04
C GLY A 699 19.56 -10.54 -48.06
N ASN A 700 19.63 -10.13 -49.33
CA ASN A 700 20.15 -10.89 -50.47
C ASN A 700 21.35 -10.12 -51.04
N ASP A 701 22.55 -10.43 -50.51
CA ASP A 701 23.96 -10.11 -50.83
C ASP A 701 24.32 -8.82 -51.59
N ASP A 702 23.57 -8.41 -52.61
CA ASP A 702 23.95 -7.31 -53.50
C ASP A 702 22.91 -6.16 -53.61
N ASP A 703 21.60 -6.41 -53.44
CA ASP A 703 20.58 -5.41 -53.85
C ASP A 703 19.46 -5.14 -52.80
N ALA A 704 19.30 -5.98 -51.77
CA ALA A 704 18.24 -5.83 -50.79
C ALA A 704 18.75 -6.16 -49.38
N ALA A 705 18.72 -5.18 -48.48
CA ALA A 705 19.06 -5.36 -47.07
C ALA A 705 17.81 -5.62 -46.21
N GLY A 706 17.98 -6.35 -45.10
CA GLY A 706 16.93 -6.58 -44.14
C GLY A 706 16.68 -5.38 -43.21
N GLY A 707 15.48 -5.31 -42.63
CA GLY A 707 15.10 -4.24 -41.71
C GLY A 707 15.76 -4.37 -40.32
N GLY A 708 15.95 -3.26 -39.61
CA GLY A 708 16.48 -3.26 -38.25
C GLY A 708 15.46 -3.78 -37.24
N GLY A 709 15.89 -4.49 -36.21
CA GLY A 709 15.01 -4.92 -35.11
C GLY A 709 14.62 -3.76 -34.20
N GLY A 710 13.42 -3.80 -33.62
CA GLY A 710 12.98 -2.81 -32.62
C GLY A 710 13.62 -3.03 -31.25
N SER A 711 13.82 -1.98 -30.47
CA SER A 711 14.38 -2.13 -29.11
C SER A 711 13.32 -2.66 -28.14
N GLY A 712 13.73 -3.30 -27.05
CA GLY A 712 12.78 -3.65 -25.99
C GLY A 712 12.28 -2.44 -25.22
N GLY A 713 11.11 -2.56 -24.60
CA GLY A 713 10.58 -1.56 -23.67
C GLY A 713 11.37 -1.55 -22.36
N SER A 714 11.59 -0.39 -21.76
CA SER A 714 12.40 -0.26 -20.54
C SER A 714 11.55 -0.39 -19.26
N ILE A 715 12.15 -0.21 -18.10
CA ILE A 715 11.42 -0.18 -16.82
C ILE A 715 10.76 1.19 -16.64
N LEU A 716 9.44 1.22 -16.47
CA LEU A 716 8.68 2.40 -16.05
C LEU A 716 8.39 2.30 -14.54
N TRP A 717 9.09 3.09 -13.73
CA TRP A 717 8.90 3.15 -12.27
C TRP A 717 8.11 4.39 -11.87
N ILE A 718 6.93 4.17 -11.28
CA ILE A 718 6.07 5.24 -10.76
C ILE A 718 5.67 4.91 -9.33
N ALA A 719 5.96 5.83 -8.41
CA ALA A 719 5.45 5.82 -7.05
C ALA A 719 4.68 7.10 -6.77
N ALA A 720 3.36 7.04 -6.73
CA ALA A 720 2.50 8.19 -6.48
C ALA A 720 1.50 7.90 -5.37
N ARG A 721 1.33 8.78 -4.38
CA ARG A 721 0.37 8.54 -3.28
C ARG A 721 -1.05 8.37 -3.81
N THR A 722 -1.46 9.26 -4.72
CA THR A 722 -2.74 9.15 -5.42
C THR A 722 -2.50 9.19 -6.92
N LEU A 723 -3.06 8.22 -7.64
CA LEU A 723 -3.08 8.20 -9.09
C LEU A 723 -4.48 8.54 -9.60
N ALA A 724 -4.55 9.55 -10.47
CA ALA A 724 -5.77 10.08 -11.05
C ALA A 724 -5.61 10.28 -12.57
N GLY A 725 -6.72 10.49 -13.27
CA GLY A 725 -6.77 10.68 -14.73
C GLY A 725 -7.02 9.39 -15.52
N ASP A 726 -7.17 9.52 -16.83
CA ASP A 726 -7.54 8.46 -17.78
C ASP A 726 -6.48 8.24 -18.89
N GLY A 727 -5.26 8.73 -18.66
CA GLY A 727 -4.13 8.60 -19.57
C GLY A 727 -3.49 7.21 -19.58
N ASP A 728 -2.43 7.10 -20.39
CA ASP A 728 -1.73 5.84 -20.64
C ASP A 728 -0.39 5.76 -19.88
N LEU A 729 -0.12 4.59 -19.28
CA LEU A 729 1.19 4.22 -18.76
C LEU A 729 1.80 3.14 -19.66
N GLN A 730 2.95 3.41 -20.28
CA GLN A 730 3.48 2.53 -21.33
C GLN A 730 4.94 2.12 -21.12
N ALA A 731 5.22 0.83 -21.30
CA ALA A 731 6.56 0.30 -21.43
C ALA A 731 6.58 -0.71 -22.59
N LYS A 732 6.23 -0.25 -23.79
CA LYS A 732 6.11 -1.10 -24.99
C LYS A 732 7.46 -1.36 -25.64
N GLY A 733 7.58 -2.49 -26.33
CA GLY A 733 8.68 -2.71 -27.28
C GLY A 733 8.52 -1.85 -28.54
N GLY A 734 9.64 -1.55 -29.20
CA GLY A 734 9.67 -0.89 -30.50
C GLY A 734 9.40 -1.88 -31.64
N ASN A 735 8.81 -1.39 -32.72
CA ASN A 735 8.51 -2.20 -33.91
C ASN A 735 9.78 -2.53 -34.70
N GLY A 736 9.77 -3.66 -35.40
CA GLY A 736 10.79 -3.99 -36.39
C GLY A 736 10.64 -3.17 -37.67
N GLY A 737 11.76 -2.82 -38.29
CA GLY A 737 11.82 -2.13 -39.57
C GLY A 737 11.48 -3.04 -40.75
N ALA A 738 10.85 -2.49 -41.78
CA ALA A 738 10.57 -3.23 -43.02
C ALA A 738 11.84 -3.48 -43.86
N ALA A 739 11.83 -4.54 -44.67
CA ALA A 739 12.91 -4.85 -45.61
C ALA A 739 12.98 -3.88 -46.81
N GLY A 740 14.17 -3.71 -47.39
CA GLY A 740 14.44 -2.70 -48.43
C GLY A 740 14.23 -3.14 -49.88
N GLY A 741 13.89 -4.42 -50.14
CA GLY A 741 13.74 -4.98 -51.49
C GLY A 741 13.26 -6.44 -51.46
N THR A 742 12.99 -7.02 -52.63
CA THR A 742 12.53 -8.43 -52.73
C THR A 742 13.55 -9.40 -52.14
N ASP A 743 13.07 -10.49 -51.54
CA ASP A 743 13.89 -11.55 -50.95
C ASP A 743 14.68 -11.16 -49.68
N ALA A 744 14.38 -10.00 -49.07
CA ALA A 744 14.92 -9.58 -47.78
C ALA A 744 13.88 -9.71 -46.64
N GLY A 745 14.34 -10.09 -45.45
CA GLY A 745 13.53 -10.26 -44.24
C GLY A 745 13.32 -8.94 -43.48
N GLY A 746 12.16 -8.79 -42.84
CA GLY A 746 11.88 -7.66 -41.95
C GLY A 746 12.57 -7.82 -40.58
N GLY A 747 12.77 -6.74 -39.83
CA GLY A 747 13.30 -6.81 -38.47
C GLY A 747 12.28 -7.37 -37.48
N GLY A 748 12.70 -8.01 -36.40
CA GLY A 748 11.82 -8.44 -35.31
C GLY A 748 11.37 -7.28 -34.43
N GLY A 749 10.18 -7.37 -33.84
CA GLY A 749 9.73 -6.40 -32.83
C GLY A 749 10.43 -6.61 -31.49
N GLY A 750 10.69 -5.54 -30.73
CA GLY A 750 11.24 -5.64 -29.38
C GLY A 750 10.21 -6.16 -28.38
N GLY A 751 10.66 -6.83 -27.31
CA GLY A 751 9.80 -7.27 -26.22
C GLY A 751 9.30 -6.10 -25.36
N GLY A 752 8.15 -6.27 -24.74
CA GLY A 752 7.61 -5.32 -23.76
C GLY A 752 8.51 -5.15 -22.53
N GLY A 753 8.43 -3.99 -21.91
CA GLY A 753 9.12 -3.64 -20.68
C GLY A 753 8.35 -4.01 -19.41
N ILE A 754 8.69 -3.33 -18.31
CA ILE A 754 8.05 -3.57 -17.02
C ILE A 754 7.48 -2.26 -16.48
N ILE A 755 6.21 -2.28 -16.07
CA ILE A 755 5.60 -1.17 -15.34
C ILE A 755 5.54 -1.54 -13.85
N TYR A 756 6.26 -0.78 -13.03
CA TYR A 756 6.15 -0.82 -11.58
C TYR A 756 5.33 0.38 -11.11
N LEU A 757 4.15 0.10 -10.55
CA LEU A 757 3.25 1.13 -10.04
C LEU A 757 2.93 0.92 -8.55
N LEU A 758 3.31 1.91 -7.74
CA LEU A 758 3.04 1.96 -6.31
C LEU A 758 2.10 3.13 -6.01
N THR A 759 0.95 2.86 -5.39
CA THR A 759 -0.03 3.90 -5.04
C THR A 759 -0.91 3.50 -3.86
N ASP A 760 -1.28 4.48 -3.01
CA ASP A 760 -2.23 4.25 -1.91
C ASP A 760 -3.68 4.27 -2.42
N ALA A 761 -3.96 5.10 -3.43
CA ALA A 761 -5.32 5.32 -3.92
C ALA A 761 -5.35 5.53 -5.43
N THR A 762 -6.28 4.85 -6.09
CA THR A 762 -6.58 5.00 -7.52
C THR A 762 -7.99 5.56 -7.68
N SER A 763 -8.11 6.69 -8.37
CA SER A 763 -9.39 7.40 -8.52
C SER A 763 -10.03 7.25 -9.92
N SER A 764 -9.32 6.66 -10.88
CA SER A 764 -9.75 6.53 -12.27
C SER A 764 -9.05 5.34 -12.96
N PRO A 765 -9.67 4.67 -13.95
CA PRO A 765 -9.02 3.63 -14.73
C PRO A 765 -8.00 4.25 -15.68
N TYR A 766 -6.72 4.15 -15.35
CA TYR A 766 -5.62 4.37 -16.29
C TYR A 766 -5.41 3.11 -17.12
N VAL A 767 -5.05 3.29 -18.38
CA VAL A 767 -4.69 2.18 -19.27
C VAL A 767 -3.19 1.96 -19.14
N HIS A 768 -2.78 0.72 -18.94
CA HIS A 768 -1.38 0.33 -19.00
C HIS A 768 -1.15 -0.55 -20.22
N SER A 769 0.03 -0.44 -20.84
CA SER A 769 0.42 -1.31 -21.94
C SER A 769 1.90 -1.63 -21.88
N VAL A 770 2.17 -2.93 -21.92
CA VAL A 770 3.51 -3.53 -21.96
C VAL A 770 3.64 -4.38 -23.21
N ASP A 771 2.95 -4.01 -24.27
CA ASP A 771 2.89 -4.81 -25.50
C ASP A 771 4.29 -4.93 -26.11
N GLY A 772 4.59 -6.08 -26.70
CA GLY A 772 5.73 -6.20 -27.59
C GLY A 772 5.52 -5.36 -28.86
N GLY A 773 6.61 -4.95 -29.49
CA GLY A 773 6.57 -4.30 -30.79
C GLY A 773 6.19 -5.30 -31.88
N SER A 774 5.56 -4.82 -32.95
CA SER A 774 5.24 -5.66 -34.12
C SER A 774 6.49 -5.95 -34.95
N GLY A 775 6.54 -7.12 -35.59
CA GLY A 775 7.56 -7.46 -36.56
C GLY A 775 7.45 -6.62 -37.83
N GLY A 776 8.59 -6.31 -38.44
CA GLY A 776 8.68 -5.60 -39.71
C GLY A 776 8.31 -6.50 -40.89
N ALA A 777 7.69 -5.92 -41.92
CA ALA A 777 7.32 -6.65 -43.13
C ALA A 777 8.57 -7.04 -43.96
N GLY A 778 8.58 -8.28 -44.46
CA GLY A 778 9.55 -8.75 -45.44
C GLY A 778 9.27 -8.16 -46.82
N GLY A 779 10.27 -8.20 -47.70
CA GLY A 779 10.18 -7.62 -49.04
C GLY A 779 9.45 -8.47 -50.07
N GLY A 780 8.88 -9.60 -49.65
CA GLY A 780 8.26 -10.62 -50.50
C GLY A 780 9.28 -11.60 -51.12
N GLY A 781 8.80 -12.50 -51.97
CA GLY A 781 9.62 -13.57 -52.53
C GLY A 781 9.96 -14.62 -51.46
N ALA A 782 11.25 -14.84 -51.20
CA ALA A 782 11.77 -15.69 -50.13
C ALA A 782 11.93 -14.95 -48.77
N GLY A 783 11.82 -13.62 -48.76
CA GLY A 783 11.91 -12.82 -47.54
C GLY A 783 10.67 -12.98 -46.67
N THR A 784 10.85 -13.25 -45.37
CA THR A 784 9.75 -13.37 -44.40
C THR A 784 9.62 -12.10 -43.56
N ASP A 785 8.43 -11.88 -43.03
CA ASP A 785 8.20 -10.88 -41.99
C ASP A 785 9.00 -11.27 -40.73
N GLY A 786 9.39 -10.27 -39.94
CA GLY A 786 9.88 -10.48 -38.58
C GLY A 786 8.74 -10.90 -37.66
N ASN A 787 9.07 -11.52 -36.53
CA ASN A 787 8.08 -11.86 -35.50
C ASN A 787 7.83 -10.65 -34.59
N ASP A 788 6.63 -10.60 -34.04
CA ASP A 788 6.29 -9.67 -32.95
C ASP A 788 7.09 -10.03 -31.68
N GLY A 789 7.36 -9.03 -30.85
CA GLY A 789 7.91 -9.22 -29.51
C GLY A 789 6.85 -9.74 -28.53
N ASP A 790 7.31 -10.37 -27.45
CA ASP A 790 6.42 -10.80 -26.37
C ASP A 790 5.98 -9.60 -25.52
N GLU A 791 4.79 -9.69 -24.93
CA GLU A 791 4.32 -8.74 -23.92
C GLU A 791 5.20 -8.80 -22.66
N GLY A 792 5.33 -7.65 -21.99
CA GLY A 792 6.06 -7.46 -20.75
C GLY A 792 5.22 -7.71 -19.49
N LEU A 793 5.61 -7.07 -18.39
CA LEU A 793 5.03 -7.31 -17.07
C LEU A 793 4.49 -6.02 -16.43
N VAL A 794 3.33 -6.10 -15.80
CA VAL A 794 2.81 -5.04 -14.94
C VAL A 794 2.80 -5.53 -13.50
N VAL A 795 3.49 -4.79 -12.63
CA VAL A 795 3.51 -5.02 -11.19
C VAL A 795 2.79 -3.86 -10.52
N PHE A 796 1.60 -4.16 -10.01
CA PHE A 796 0.77 -3.20 -9.29
C PHE A 796 0.76 -3.49 -7.79
N ARG A 797 1.02 -2.47 -6.98
CA ARG A 797 0.81 -2.51 -5.53
C ARG A 797 -0.08 -1.35 -5.11
N GLY A 798 -1.36 -1.67 -4.89
CA GLY A 798 -2.31 -0.83 -4.16
C GLY A 798 -2.22 -1.08 -2.66
N ALA A 799 -2.62 -0.10 -1.85
CA ALA A 799 -2.80 -0.26 -0.40
C ALA A 799 -3.96 -1.21 -0.05
#